data_AF-A0A819ZRV8-F1
#
_entry.id   AF-A0A819ZRV8-F1
#
_cell.length_a   1.000
_cell.length_b   1.000
_cell.length_c   1.000
_cell.angle_alpha   90.00
_cell.angle_beta   90.00
_cell.angle_gamma   90.00
#
_symmetry.space_group_name_H-M   'P 1'
#
loop_
_entity.id
_entity.type
_entity.pdbx_description
1 polymer ?
#
loop_
_entity_poly.entity_id
_entity_poly.type
_entity_poly.pdbx_seq_one_letter_code
_entity_poly.pdbx_strand_id
1 'polypeptide(L)'
;MNVLTVLREKLPNEKLYLFINRFTFSFLFLFVGLPLWYSTTSTYRAPLPYSRISTLAPKTSDLIVTNLTSFQTASSYDISFYLINNNDDNSSLNRTKYEEIISSTIVPHLINTYSNFINLDFSTEIIFNTRGVLPYETIHNLEKRQIPFFINKLEYLLHRSTKHYKEQILFILFIPDEKQTPLTVEKNQDNSIVVPKWGSVIFYNKNNSDNEYNDLNLIMKQFLTHFNQLLGIETIDQWIHLRTIENYNNGRQTLSTLSQLLLSIPNIVIDDTMAKKVHDSVNLLEKCEENNQHNDCQQGRLLADQVFFDPSLLKLLYFPDDQKFAIYVPLYLPMGAPLAWALFNDIKFLINIVKNSSSGTLRTILSVHVRTLFSSSAIGLDNFKLAREQHASRHAPSIDGFKKRFFDSITKPDSQIFTEDLRNMIMSANSDEEVDAVIQALRKYNSNKVKFTDFHFGSPIMRLLYVQNKPDLAMKLFMDESLKDIFHDSGSVLILLNKLVEDKRYEDATKIFEYGMQRGFSTASGRVFPTDAVTLAIEALYRQNTKQSLEKAKDLISKVIQRDADINPRTASMVALLALRHNDSSFAMEIIGAVRGQNLTTIQNIRAICYAEMGRAEEAINVVHILADQPPIDDDRRRVFPIVLEHIKKSLEKSTNEDVKNRFEDLSKFVTQNNRLSATDLTDFLLEPINRRQAIVNNRFNVQQPSSGNFQRPGTNYRDAGFRGGYNKQSNNGRQANSGNRYIRNNS
;
A
#
# COMPACT_ATOMS: atom_id res chain seq x y z
N MET A 1 -37.66 5.93 21.91
CA MET A 1 -38.60 7.07 21.86
C MET A 1 -38.19 7.95 20.68
N ASN A 2 -39.07 8.16 19.69
CA ASN A 2 -38.70 8.65 18.36
C ASN A 2 -38.21 10.11 18.39
N VAL A 3 -37.11 10.41 17.69
CA VAL A 3 -36.56 11.78 17.54
C VAL A 3 -37.63 12.78 17.08
N LEU A 4 -38.60 12.31 16.28
CA LEU A 4 -39.78 13.06 15.83
C LEU A 4 -40.68 13.56 16.98
N THR A 5 -40.84 12.81 18.08
CA THR A 5 -41.68 13.25 19.20
C THR A 5 -41.01 14.36 20.00
N VAL A 6 -39.69 14.29 20.18
CA VAL A 6 -38.89 15.33 20.85
C VAL A 6 -38.80 16.61 20.01
N LEU A 7 -38.73 16.48 18.67
CA LEU A 7 -38.73 17.62 17.76
C LEU A 7 -40.09 18.34 17.74
N ARG A 8 -41.20 17.59 17.80
CA ARG A 8 -42.56 18.14 17.84
C ARG A 8 -42.85 18.95 19.11
N GLU A 9 -42.20 18.60 20.22
CA GLU A 9 -42.37 19.28 21.52
C GLU A 9 -41.58 20.59 21.62
N LYS A 10 -40.48 20.73 20.85
CA LYS A 10 -39.56 21.89 20.91
C LYS A 10 -39.74 22.94 19.81
N LEU A 11 -40.45 22.66 18.72
CA LEU A 11 -40.61 23.58 17.58
C LEU A 11 -42.10 23.83 17.24
N PRO A 12 -42.49 25.06 16.87
CA PRO A 12 -43.81 25.34 16.32
C PRO A 12 -44.03 24.57 15.01
N ASN A 13 -45.27 24.10 14.77
CA ASN A 13 -45.61 23.16 13.68
C ASN A 13 -45.12 23.60 12.29
N GLU A 14 -45.12 24.90 11.98
CA GLU A 14 -44.64 25.43 10.69
C GLU A 14 -43.13 25.25 10.50
N LYS A 15 -42.33 25.50 11.54
CA LYS A 15 -40.87 25.35 11.49
C LYS A 15 -40.45 23.88 11.45
N LEU A 16 -41.23 23.01 12.08
CA LEU A 16 -41.03 21.56 12.02
C LEU A 16 -41.21 21.04 10.57
N TYR A 17 -42.27 21.48 9.88
CA TYR A 17 -42.54 21.09 8.49
C TYR A 17 -41.43 21.55 7.53
N LEU A 18 -40.99 22.80 7.66
CA LEU A 18 -39.86 23.35 6.91
C LEU A 18 -38.55 22.58 7.16
N PHE A 19 -38.28 22.20 8.40
CA PHE A 19 -37.11 21.40 8.78
C PHE A 19 -37.17 20.00 8.16
N ILE A 20 -38.31 19.31 8.28
CA ILE A 20 -38.49 17.97 7.72
C ILE A 20 -38.29 18.01 6.20
N ASN A 21 -38.94 18.95 5.50
CA ASN A 21 -38.81 19.05 4.04
C ASN A 21 -37.37 19.31 3.61
N ARG A 22 -36.69 20.29 4.22
CA ARG A 22 -35.28 20.59 3.90
C ARG A 22 -34.39 19.38 4.14
N PHE A 23 -34.56 18.71 5.28
CA PHE A 23 -33.80 17.51 5.60
C PHE A 23 -34.06 16.38 4.60
N THR A 24 -35.32 16.12 4.23
CA THR A 24 -35.67 15.08 3.25
C THR A 24 -35.13 15.39 1.86
N PHE A 25 -35.19 16.64 1.40
CA PHE A 25 -34.65 17.02 0.10
C PHE A 25 -33.13 16.92 0.06
N SER A 26 -32.43 17.40 1.10
CA SER A 26 -30.97 17.27 1.16
C SER A 26 -30.52 15.81 1.31
N PHE A 27 -31.27 14.99 2.05
CA PHE A 27 -31.01 13.55 2.16
C PHE A 27 -31.21 12.85 0.81
N LEU A 28 -32.30 13.13 0.10
CA LEU A 28 -32.56 12.55 -1.22
C LEU A 28 -31.50 13.01 -2.24
N PHE A 29 -31.10 14.28 -2.21
CA PHE A 29 -30.00 14.77 -3.05
C PHE A 29 -28.68 14.05 -2.77
N LEU A 30 -28.34 13.81 -1.50
CA LEU A 30 -27.06 13.20 -1.12
C LEU A 30 -27.02 11.68 -1.36
N PHE A 31 -28.11 10.96 -1.07
CA PHE A 31 -28.15 9.50 -1.14
C PHE A 31 -28.74 8.95 -2.45
N VAL A 32 -29.48 9.76 -3.20
CA VAL A 32 -30.02 9.38 -4.51
C VAL A 32 -29.41 10.25 -5.60
N GLY A 33 -29.47 11.58 -5.47
CA GLY A 33 -29.00 12.51 -6.50
C GLY A 33 -27.51 12.36 -6.83
N LEU A 34 -26.63 12.43 -5.83
CA LEU A 34 -25.17 12.32 -6.03
C LEU A 34 -24.75 10.92 -6.53
N PRO A 35 -25.24 9.79 -5.97
CA PRO A 35 -24.91 8.46 -6.51
C PRO A 35 -25.41 8.24 -7.94
N LEU A 36 -26.62 8.71 -8.25
CA LEU A 36 -27.22 8.57 -9.58
C LEU A 36 -26.48 9.47 -10.59
N TRP A 37 -26.08 10.68 -10.20
CA TRP A 37 -25.20 11.54 -11.01
C TRP A 37 -23.82 10.92 -11.22
N TYR A 38 -23.19 10.39 -10.18
CA TYR A 38 -21.90 9.71 -10.30
C TYR A 38 -22.03 8.50 -11.25
N SER A 39 -23.05 7.67 -11.07
CA SER A 39 -23.30 6.48 -11.88
C SER A 39 -23.64 6.78 -13.34
N THR A 40 -24.35 7.88 -13.62
CA THR A 40 -24.72 8.27 -14.99
C THR A 40 -23.59 8.99 -15.73
N THR A 41 -22.60 9.51 -14.99
CA THR A 41 -21.48 10.24 -15.57
C THR A 41 -20.16 9.47 -15.54
N SER A 42 -20.08 8.33 -14.86
CA SER A 42 -18.95 7.40 -14.95
C SER A 42 -19.01 6.61 -16.25
N THR A 43 -17.88 6.49 -16.94
CA THR A 43 -17.76 5.57 -18.09
C THR A 43 -17.70 4.13 -17.59
N TYR A 44 -18.39 3.23 -18.29
CA TYR A 44 -18.30 1.80 -17.99
C TYR A 44 -16.88 1.30 -18.27
N ARG A 45 -16.32 0.55 -17.32
CA ARG A 45 -15.01 -0.07 -17.44
C ARG A 45 -15.07 -1.48 -16.86
N ALA A 46 -14.94 -2.47 -17.72
CA ALA A 46 -14.86 -3.85 -17.27
C ALA A 46 -13.61 -4.06 -16.37
N PRO A 47 -13.72 -4.86 -15.28
CA PRO A 47 -12.62 -5.09 -14.36
C PRO A 47 -11.50 -5.91 -15.02
N LEU A 48 -10.25 -5.50 -14.82
CA LEU A 48 -9.07 -6.16 -15.35
C LEU A 48 -8.21 -6.80 -14.25
N PRO A 49 -7.46 -7.87 -14.54
CA PRO A 49 -6.75 -8.67 -13.56
C PRO A 49 -5.35 -8.09 -13.27
N TYR A 50 -5.27 -6.83 -12.83
CA TYR A 50 -4.01 -6.09 -12.65
C TYR A 50 -3.01 -6.78 -11.72
N SER A 51 -3.48 -7.33 -10.60
CA SER A 51 -2.64 -8.06 -9.65
C SER A 51 -1.99 -9.29 -10.30
N ARG A 52 -2.75 -10.04 -11.10
CA ARG A 52 -2.27 -11.24 -11.80
C ARG A 52 -1.28 -10.90 -12.91
N ILE A 53 -1.49 -9.81 -13.63
CA ILE A 53 -0.52 -9.34 -14.64
C ILE A 53 0.82 -9.00 -13.97
N SER A 54 0.80 -8.40 -12.78
CA SER A 54 2.01 -8.03 -12.06
C SER A 54 2.78 -9.21 -11.45
N THR A 55 2.14 -10.38 -11.29
CA THR A 55 2.77 -11.58 -10.73
C THR A 55 3.49 -12.44 -11.78
N LEU A 56 3.23 -12.23 -13.07
CA LEU A 56 3.92 -12.95 -14.15
C LEU A 56 5.42 -12.63 -14.11
N ALA A 57 6.27 -13.63 -13.87
CA ALA A 57 7.72 -13.47 -13.73
C ALA A 57 8.45 -13.72 -15.05
N PRO A 58 9.49 -12.95 -15.44
CA PRO A 58 10.21 -13.18 -16.70
C PRO A 58 10.91 -14.55 -16.70
N LYS A 59 10.88 -15.25 -17.84
CA LYS A 59 11.63 -16.49 -18.07
C LYS A 59 12.92 -16.18 -18.82
N THR A 60 14.07 -16.68 -18.35
CA THR A 60 15.37 -16.48 -19.01
C THR A 60 15.99 -17.82 -19.40
N SER A 61 16.64 -17.89 -20.57
CA SER A 61 17.45 -19.04 -21.00
C SER A 61 18.73 -18.58 -21.70
N ASP A 62 19.83 -19.29 -21.47
CA ASP A 62 21.15 -18.96 -22.02
C ASP A 62 21.19 -18.95 -23.57
N LEU A 63 20.28 -19.69 -24.22
CA LEU A 63 20.14 -19.77 -25.68
C LEU A 63 19.57 -18.49 -26.35
N ILE A 64 18.89 -17.62 -25.59
CA ILE A 64 18.31 -16.37 -26.11
C ILE A 64 19.38 -15.30 -26.35
N VAL A 65 20.49 -15.37 -25.60
CA VAL A 65 21.59 -14.40 -25.71
C VAL A 65 22.41 -14.63 -26.99
N THR A 66 22.34 -15.83 -27.58
CA THR A 66 23.22 -16.25 -28.68
C THR A 66 22.55 -16.29 -30.05
N ASN A 67 21.25 -16.53 -30.15
CA ASN A 67 20.55 -16.67 -31.43
C ASN A 67 19.63 -15.48 -31.74
N LEU A 68 20.19 -14.42 -32.34
CA LEU A 68 19.40 -13.36 -32.97
C LEU A 68 18.78 -13.92 -34.26
N THR A 69 17.54 -14.43 -34.20
CA THR A 69 16.82 -14.85 -35.41
C THR A 69 16.65 -13.65 -36.37
N SER A 70 16.74 -13.89 -37.68
CA SER A 70 16.57 -12.84 -38.70
C SER A 70 15.19 -12.18 -38.67
N PHE A 71 14.17 -12.86 -38.15
CA PHE A 71 12.83 -12.31 -37.90
C PHE A 71 12.55 -12.19 -36.41
N GLN A 72 11.85 -11.13 -36.01
CA GLN A 72 11.31 -10.99 -34.66
C GLN A 72 10.22 -12.04 -34.44
N THR A 73 10.07 -12.50 -33.20
CA THR A 73 8.97 -13.40 -32.84
C THR A 73 7.65 -12.69 -33.02
N ALA A 74 6.70 -13.34 -33.69
CA ALA A 74 5.33 -12.86 -33.82
C ALA A 74 4.36 -13.90 -33.28
N SER A 75 3.20 -13.44 -32.80
CA SER A 75 2.11 -14.32 -32.35
C SER A 75 1.36 -14.98 -33.52
N SER A 76 1.41 -14.36 -34.70
CA SER A 76 0.88 -14.87 -35.97
C SER A 76 1.71 -14.32 -37.14
N TYR A 77 1.91 -15.16 -38.16
CA TYR A 77 2.59 -14.79 -39.39
C TYR A 77 1.61 -14.80 -40.56
N ASP A 78 1.73 -13.79 -41.42
CA ASP A 78 1.01 -13.68 -42.69
C ASP A 78 2.00 -13.99 -43.82
N ILE A 79 1.88 -15.16 -44.42
CA ILE A 79 2.78 -15.63 -45.48
C ILE A 79 2.14 -15.28 -46.82
N SER A 80 2.73 -14.30 -47.51
CA SER A 80 2.23 -13.82 -48.79
C SER A 80 3.10 -14.34 -49.93
N PHE A 81 2.49 -15.14 -50.81
CA PHE A 81 3.10 -15.63 -52.04
C PHE A 81 2.75 -14.69 -53.19
N TYR A 82 3.77 -14.12 -53.81
CA TYR A 82 3.65 -13.23 -54.95
C TYR A 82 4.24 -13.89 -56.20
N LEU A 83 3.49 -13.90 -57.29
CA LEU A 83 4.02 -14.17 -58.62
C LEU A 83 4.11 -12.85 -59.38
N ILE A 84 5.33 -12.43 -59.69
CA ILE A 84 5.59 -11.22 -60.47
C ILE A 84 6.04 -11.65 -61.86
N ASN A 85 5.22 -11.36 -62.87
CA ASN A 85 5.51 -11.72 -64.25
C ASN A 85 5.73 -10.49 -65.11
N ASN A 86 6.95 -10.34 -65.63
CA ASN A 86 7.35 -9.24 -66.50
C ASN A 86 7.42 -9.61 -67.98
N ASN A 87 7.10 -10.85 -68.35
CA ASN A 87 6.99 -11.22 -69.75
C ASN A 87 5.57 -10.88 -70.26
N ASP A 88 5.50 -10.12 -71.35
CA ASP A 88 4.24 -9.71 -72.00
C ASP A 88 3.57 -10.88 -72.76
N ASP A 89 4.32 -11.96 -73.06
CA ASP A 89 3.81 -13.14 -73.74
C ASP A 89 3.21 -14.17 -72.76
N ASN A 90 2.16 -14.87 -73.24
CA ASN A 90 1.45 -15.97 -72.58
C ASN A 90 2.40 -17.08 -72.11
N SER A 91 3.10 -16.81 -71.02
CA SER A 91 4.02 -17.72 -70.36
C SER A 91 3.19 -18.85 -69.75
N SER A 92 3.61 -20.07 -70.04
CA SER A 92 3.01 -21.37 -69.71
C SER A 92 2.71 -21.62 -68.21
N LEU A 93 3.15 -20.72 -67.33
CA LEU A 93 2.72 -20.63 -65.95
C LEU A 93 1.33 -19.98 -65.87
N ASN A 94 0.32 -20.78 -66.21
CA ASN A 94 -1.08 -20.39 -66.04
C ASN A 94 -1.31 -20.02 -64.57
N ARG A 95 -1.89 -18.84 -64.34
CA ARG A 95 -2.35 -18.35 -63.02
C ARG A 95 -2.95 -19.45 -62.15
N THR A 96 -3.79 -20.28 -62.75
CA THR A 96 -4.48 -21.40 -62.09
C THR A 96 -3.53 -22.47 -61.57
N LYS A 97 -2.46 -22.81 -62.31
CA LYS A 97 -1.48 -23.83 -61.90
C LYS A 97 -0.64 -23.37 -60.71
N TYR A 98 -0.23 -22.10 -60.67
CA TYR A 98 0.56 -21.57 -59.55
C TYR A 98 -0.26 -21.54 -58.26
N GLU A 99 -1.50 -21.03 -58.33
CA GLU A 99 -2.45 -21.03 -57.21
C GLU A 99 -2.79 -22.47 -56.76
N GLU A 100 -3.00 -23.39 -57.69
CA GLU A 100 -3.27 -24.81 -57.42
C GLU A 100 -2.09 -25.51 -56.73
N ILE A 101 -0.85 -25.27 -57.16
CA ILE A 101 0.34 -25.87 -56.54
C ILE A 101 0.58 -25.32 -55.13
N ILE A 102 0.40 -24.00 -54.92
CA ILE A 102 0.52 -23.41 -53.59
C ILE A 102 -0.51 -24.03 -52.64
N SER A 103 -1.76 -24.09 -53.07
CA SER A 103 -2.89 -24.58 -52.25
C SER A 103 -2.87 -26.09 -52.04
N SER A 104 -2.34 -26.88 -52.98
CA SER A 104 -2.28 -28.35 -52.87
C SER A 104 -1.00 -28.87 -52.20
N THR A 105 0.11 -28.14 -52.28
CA THR A 105 1.44 -28.66 -51.88
C THR A 105 2.05 -27.87 -50.72
N ILE A 106 2.28 -26.55 -50.87
CA ILE A 106 2.99 -25.78 -49.83
C ILE A 106 2.11 -25.55 -48.61
N VAL A 107 0.91 -25.01 -48.83
CA VAL A 107 0.03 -24.59 -47.74
C VAL A 107 -0.29 -25.79 -46.85
N PRO A 108 -0.66 -26.98 -47.39
CA PRO A 108 -0.83 -28.17 -46.57
C PRO A 108 0.45 -28.62 -45.87
N HIS A 109 1.61 -28.52 -46.52
CA HIS A 109 2.89 -28.89 -45.88
C HIS A 109 3.24 -27.96 -44.71
N LEU A 110 3.11 -26.65 -44.89
CA LEU A 110 3.37 -25.66 -43.83
C LEU A 110 2.35 -25.76 -42.71
N ILE A 111 1.06 -25.97 -43.02
CA ILE A 111 0.03 -26.21 -42.01
C ILE A 111 0.37 -27.50 -41.25
N ASN A 112 0.51 -28.64 -41.92
CA ASN A 112 0.76 -29.92 -41.23
C ASN A 112 2.04 -29.91 -40.38
N THR A 113 3.06 -29.18 -40.80
CA THR A 113 4.35 -29.12 -40.10
C THR A 113 4.34 -28.10 -38.95
N TYR A 114 3.74 -26.93 -39.17
CA TYR A 114 3.90 -25.77 -38.27
C TYR A 114 2.61 -25.26 -37.64
N SER A 115 1.42 -25.65 -38.10
CA SER A 115 0.14 -25.14 -37.54
C SER A 115 -0.04 -25.47 -36.06
N ASN A 116 0.60 -26.54 -35.60
CA ASN A 116 0.58 -26.92 -34.20
C ASN A 116 1.32 -25.93 -33.31
N PHE A 117 2.22 -25.10 -33.88
CA PHE A 117 3.12 -24.21 -33.15
C PHE A 117 3.04 -22.75 -33.60
N ILE A 118 2.49 -22.48 -34.79
CA ILE A 118 2.46 -21.15 -35.39
C ILE A 118 1.09 -20.93 -36.05
N ASN A 119 0.50 -19.76 -35.79
CA ASN A 119 -0.68 -19.31 -36.51
C ASN A 119 -0.22 -18.70 -37.83
N LEU A 120 -0.43 -19.46 -38.91
CA LEU A 120 -0.08 -19.08 -40.27
C LEU A 120 -1.34 -18.74 -41.05
N ASP A 121 -1.37 -17.55 -41.62
CA ASP A 121 -2.31 -17.18 -42.66
C ASP A 121 -1.58 -17.08 -43.98
N PHE A 122 -2.28 -17.42 -45.07
CA PHE A 122 -1.70 -17.46 -46.40
C PHE A 122 -2.45 -16.52 -47.31
N SER A 123 -1.71 -15.72 -48.04
CA SER A 123 -2.23 -14.87 -49.11
C SER A 123 -1.45 -15.16 -50.40
N THR A 124 -2.16 -15.20 -51.53
CA THR A 124 -1.55 -15.43 -52.84
C THR A 124 -1.97 -14.30 -53.77
N GLU A 125 -1.00 -13.61 -54.36
CA GLU A 125 -1.26 -12.49 -55.26
C GLU A 125 -0.37 -12.59 -56.50
N ILE A 126 -0.88 -12.12 -57.64
CA ILE A 126 -0.18 -12.17 -58.92
C ILE A 126 -0.17 -10.77 -59.51
N ILE A 127 1.02 -10.30 -59.85
CA ILE A 127 1.26 -8.96 -60.37
C ILE A 127 1.88 -9.08 -61.76
N PHE A 128 1.25 -8.48 -62.75
CA PHE A 128 1.73 -8.45 -64.13
C PHE A 128 2.29 -7.07 -64.47
N ASN A 129 3.21 -7.03 -65.43
CA ASN A 129 3.70 -5.79 -66.07
C ASN A 129 4.35 -4.81 -65.09
N THR A 130 5.38 -5.26 -64.37
CA THR A 130 6.15 -4.43 -63.42
C THR A 130 7.35 -3.77 -64.10
N ARG A 131 7.09 -2.98 -65.16
CA ARG A 131 8.13 -2.23 -65.88
C ARG A 131 8.85 -1.27 -64.93
N GLY A 132 10.19 -1.35 -64.90
CA GLY A 132 11.05 -0.45 -64.13
C GLY A 132 11.46 -0.94 -62.73
N VAL A 133 11.07 -2.14 -62.31
CA VAL A 133 11.58 -2.76 -61.06
C VAL A 133 13.10 -2.99 -61.13
N LEU A 134 13.60 -3.45 -62.28
CA LEU A 134 15.03 -3.58 -62.54
C LEU A 134 15.64 -2.29 -63.13
N PRO A 135 16.92 -1.97 -62.85
CA PRO A 135 17.54 -0.71 -63.28
C PRO A 135 17.72 -0.54 -64.79
N TYR A 136 17.99 -1.61 -65.55
CA TYR A 136 18.20 -1.58 -67.01
C TYR A 136 17.51 -2.78 -67.68
N GLU A 137 17.16 -2.64 -68.96
CA GLU A 137 16.47 -3.66 -69.73
C GLU A 137 17.32 -4.91 -70.04
N THR A 138 18.65 -4.85 -69.87
CA THR A 138 19.62 -5.90 -70.25
C THR A 138 20.45 -6.44 -69.07
N ILE A 139 19.96 -6.30 -67.83
CA ILE A 139 20.68 -6.82 -66.66
C ILE A 139 20.48 -8.34 -66.56
N HIS A 140 21.59 -9.07 -66.52
CA HIS A 140 21.61 -10.52 -66.26
C HIS A 140 22.19 -10.90 -64.88
N ASN A 141 22.80 -9.94 -64.18
CA ASN A 141 23.37 -10.16 -62.85
C ASN A 141 23.03 -8.99 -61.91
N LEU A 142 22.42 -9.30 -60.77
CA LEU A 142 22.11 -8.35 -59.71
C LEU A 142 23.23 -8.36 -58.66
N GLU A 143 23.95 -7.24 -58.55
CA GLU A 143 24.98 -7.09 -57.52
C GLU A 143 24.35 -6.83 -56.13
N LYS A 144 25.04 -7.25 -55.04
CA LYS A 144 24.58 -7.01 -53.65
C LYS A 144 24.22 -5.55 -53.35
N ARG A 145 24.92 -4.59 -53.98
CA ARG A 145 24.66 -3.14 -53.82
C ARG A 145 23.32 -2.70 -54.42
N GLN A 146 22.78 -3.44 -55.37
CA GLN A 146 21.54 -3.13 -56.08
C GLN A 146 20.31 -3.77 -55.41
N ILE A 147 20.50 -4.77 -54.54
CA ILE A 147 19.41 -5.47 -53.84
C ILE A 147 18.50 -4.48 -53.07
N PRO A 148 19.00 -3.55 -52.24
CA PRO A 148 18.11 -2.64 -51.51
C PRO A 148 17.24 -1.76 -52.43
N PHE A 149 17.77 -1.34 -53.58
CA PHE A 149 17.03 -0.55 -54.56
C PHE A 149 15.94 -1.38 -55.25
N PHE A 150 16.24 -2.63 -55.57
CA PHE A 150 15.28 -3.58 -56.12
C PHE A 150 14.13 -3.86 -55.13
N ILE A 151 14.45 -4.11 -53.87
CA ILE A 151 13.47 -4.36 -52.81
C ILE A 151 12.56 -3.15 -52.58
N ASN A 152 13.12 -1.95 -52.51
CA ASN A 152 12.32 -0.73 -52.33
C ASN A 152 11.33 -0.49 -53.48
N LYS A 153 11.74 -0.79 -54.73
CA LYS A 153 10.85 -0.71 -55.89
C LYS A 153 9.75 -1.77 -55.85
N LEU A 154 10.07 -2.99 -55.41
CA LEU A 154 9.09 -4.05 -55.23
C LEU A 154 8.09 -3.69 -54.13
N GLU A 155 8.54 -3.10 -53.01
CA GLU A 155 7.68 -2.78 -51.87
C GLU A 155 6.48 -1.91 -52.24
N TYR A 156 6.64 -0.99 -53.21
CA TYR A 156 5.54 -0.17 -53.71
C TYR A 156 4.42 -0.98 -54.37
N LEU A 157 4.72 -2.17 -54.88
CA LEU A 157 3.78 -3.06 -55.56
C LEU A 157 3.10 -4.05 -54.60
N LEU A 158 3.63 -4.23 -53.39
CA LEU A 158 3.21 -5.27 -52.47
C LEU A 158 2.25 -4.70 -51.41
N HIS A 159 1.20 -5.46 -51.09
CA HIS A 159 0.28 -5.09 -50.02
C HIS A 159 0.88 -5.47 -48.65
N ARG A 160 1.02 -4.48 -47.76
CA ARG A 160 1.35 -4.74 -46.34
C ARG A 160 0.10 -5.17 -45.57
N SER A 161 0.25 -6.13 -44.65
CA SER A 161 -0.84 -6.59 -43.78
C SER A 161 -1.45 -5.44 -42.97
N THR A 162 -2.78 -5.33 -42.94
CA THR A 162 -3.51 -4.27 -42.21
C THR A 162 -3.60 -4.54 -40.70
N LYS A 163 -3.20 -5.73 -40.27
CA LYS A 163 -3.31 -6.19 -38.87
C LYS A 163 -1.96 -6.04 -38.18
N HIS A 164 -1.83 -5.01 -37.33
CA HIS A 164 -0.59 -4.68 -36.62
C HIS A 164 -0.05 -5.77 -35.68
N TYR A 165 -0.85 -6.78 -35.33
CA TYR A 165 -0.42 -7.92 -34.52
C TYR A 165 0.11 -9.11 -35.34
N LYS A 166 0.18 -9.00 -36.68
CA LYS A 166 0.71 -10.03 -37.57
C LYS A 166 1.99 -9.57 -38.25
N GLU A 167 2.99 -10.43 -38.25
CA GLU A 167 4.22 -10.17 -39.00
C GLU A 167 4.12 -10.82 -40.39
N GLN A 168 4.40 -10.04 -41.44
CA GLN A 168 4.26 -10.52 -42.82
C GLN A 168 5.59 -11.04 -43.36
N ILE A 169 5.59 -12.21 -43.98
CA ILE A 169 6.74 -12.78 -44.69
C ILE A 169 6.40 -12.87 -46.18
N LEU A 170 7.24 -12.23 -47.00
CA LEU A 170 7.02 -12.13 -48.44
C LEU A 170 7.79 -13.21 -49.19
N PHE A 171 7.09 -14.01 -50.00
CA PHE A 171 7.70 -14.98 -50.90
C PHE A 171 7.39 -14.62 -52.34
N ILE A 172 8.39 -14.13 -53.06
CA ILE A 172 8.21 -13.61 -54.41
C ILE A 172 8.85 -14.55 -55.42
N LEU A 173 8.06 -15.07 -56.34
CA LEU A 173 8.54 -15.69 -57.57
C LEU A 173 8.58 -14.61 -58.65
N PHE A 174 9.77 -14.21 -59.06
CA PHE A 174 9.99 -13.17 -60.06
C PHE A 174 10.38 -13.82 -61.39
N ILE A 175 9.55 -13.62 -62.41
CA ILE A 175 9.81 -14.04 -63.79
C ILE A 175 10.36 -12.81 -64.56
N PRO A 176 11.65 -12.79 -64.90
CA PRO A 176 12.24 -11.72 -65.70
C PRO A 176 11.75 -11.76 -67.15
N ASP A 177 11.92 -10.64 -67.86
CA ASP A 177 11.63 -10.56 -69.30
C ASP A 177 12.62 -11.44 -70.10
N GLU A 178 12.27 -11.82 -71.34
CA GLU A 178 13.12 -12.68 -72.20
C GLU A 178 14.50 -12.06 -72.43
N LYS A 179 14.55 -10.73 -72.55
CA LYS A 179 15.78 -9.95 -72.71
C LYS A 179 16.69 -9.94 -71.48
N GLN A 180 16.15 -10.32 -70.32
CA GLN A 180 16.83 -10.28 -69.02
C GLN A 180 17.17 -11.69 -68.51
N THR A 181 16.64 -12.73 -69.15
CA THR A 181 16.87 -14.13 -68.77
C THR A 181 18.21 -14.61 -69.32
N PRO A 182 19.09 -15.26 -68.54
CA PRO A 182 18.94 -15.60 -67.12
C PRO A 182 19.33 -14.43 -66.20
N LEU A 183 18.54 -14.23 -65.14
CA LEU A 183 18.83 -13.28 -64.06
C LEU A 183 19.43 -14.03 -62.86
N THR A 184 20.66 -13.66 -62.50
CA THR A 184 21.41 -14.29 -61.41
C THR A 184 21.81 -13.28 -60.34
N VAL A 185 22.06 -13.75 -59.13
CA VAL A 185 22.54 -12.95 -58.00
C VAL A 185 24.02 -13.25 -57.79
N GLU A 186 24.83 -12.19 -57.81
CA GLU A 186 26.29 -12.28 -57.76
C GLU A 186 26.91 -13.14 -58.89
N LYS A 187 28.24 -13.26 -58.91
CA LYS A 187 28.96 -14.11 -59.87
C LYS A 187 28.83 -15.61 -59.57
N ASN A 188 28.13 -15.98 -58.50
CA ASN A 188 28.04 -17.34 -57.96
C ASN A 188 26.81 -18.13 -58.46
N GLN A 189 26.08 -17.62 -59.46
CA GLN A 189 24.92 -18.30 -60.08
C GLN A 189 23.75 -18.61 -59.11
N ASP A 190 23.62 -17.87 -58.01
CA ASP A 190 22.46 -18.03 -57.13
C ASP A 190 21.22 -17.40 -57.76
N ASN A 191 20.12 -18.14 -57.83
CA ASN A 191 18.86 -17.66 -58.42
C ASN A 191 17.91 -17.06 -57.37
N SER A 192 18.39 -16.72 -56.18
CA SER A 192 17.51 -16.27 -55.09
C SER A 192 18.16 -15.28 -54.13
N ILE A 193 17.32 -14.47 -53.50
CA ILE A 193 17.68 -13.49 -52.48
C ILE A 193 16.86 -13.79 -51.23
N VAL A 194 17.52 -13.85 -50.08
CA VAL A 194 16.86 -13.88 -48.77
C VAL A 194 17.18 -12.58 -48.04
N VAL A 195 16.15 -11.82 -47.68
CA VAL A 195 16.26 -10.54 -46.98
C VAL A 195 15.70 -10.70 -45.56
N PRO A 196 16.55 -10.56 -44.52
CA PRO A 196 16.11 -10.61 -43.12
C PRO A 196 14.99 -9.61 -42.84
N LYS A 197 13.99 -10.00 -42.02
CA LYS A 197 12.80 -9.19 -41.66
C LYS A 197 11.89 -8.77 -42.82
N TRP A 198 12.09 -9.31 -44.03
CA TRP A 198 11.27 -8.96 -45.18
C TRP A 198 10.74 -10.20 -45.91
N GLY A 199 11.62 -11.12 -46.34
CA GLY A 199 11.18 -12.28 -47.11
C GLY A 199 12.24 -12.84 -48.05
N SER A 200 11.82 -13.53 -49.11
CA SER A 200 12.71 -14.02 -50.16
C SER A 200 12.17 -13.80 -51.56
N VAL A 201 13.09 -13.60 -52.51
CA VAL A 201 12.81 -13.48 -53.94
C VAL A 201 13.52 -14.62 -54.66
N ILE A 202 12.80 -15.37 -55.48
CA ILE A 202 13.33 -16.42 -56.35
C ILE A 202 13.17 -15.96 -57.80
N PHE A 203 14.26 -15.95 -58.55
CA PHE A 203 14.28 -15.63 -59.96
C PHE A 203 14.07 -16.90 -60.79
N TYR A 204 12.97 -16.93 -61.55
CA TYR A 204 12.66 -18.05 -62.41
C TYR A 204 13.30 -17.86 -63.79
N ASN A 205 14.43 -18.53 -64.01
CA ASN A 205 15.10 -18.55 -65.30
C ASN A 205 14.61 -19.76 -66.11
N LYS A 206 13.84 -19.52 -67.17
CA LYS A 206 13.28 -20.59 -68.02
C LYS A 206 14.42 -21.36 -68.72
N ASN A 207 14.50 -22.66 -68.46
CA ASN A 207 15.37 -23.59 -69.20
C ASN A 207 14.56 -24.25 -70.33
N ASN A 208 15.18 -24.51 -71.49
CA ASN A 208 14.55 -25.10 -72.68
C ASN A 208 14.10 -26.58 -72.51
N SER A 209 13.95 -27.09 -71.30
CA SER A 209 13.57 -28.49 -71.00
C SER A 209 12.12 -28.61 -70.57
N ASP A 210 11.35 -29.45 -71.26
CA ASP A 210 9.87 -29.58 -71.25
C ASP A 210 9.19 -30.02 -69.93
N ASN A 211 9.85 -29.95 -68.77
CA ASN A 211 9.29 -30.42 -67.49
C ASN A 211 9.04 -29.28 -66.50
N GLU A 212 8.16 -28.34 -66.86
CA GLU A 212 7.74 -27.19 -66.04
C GLU A 212 7.25 -27.58 -64.63
N TYR A 213 6.65 -28.76 -64.47
CA TYR A 213 6.21 -29.29 -63.17
C TYR A 213 7.37 -29.62 -62.21
N ASN A 214 8.51 -30.08 -62.72
CA ASN A 214 9.67 -30.40 -61.89
C ASN A 214 10.38 -29.13 -61.42
N ASP A 215 10.42 -28.11 -62.27
CA ASP A 215 11.03 -26.82 -61.95
C ASP A 215 10.24 -26.09 -60.86
N LEU A 216 8.90 -26.15 -60.90
CA LEU A 216 8.06 -25.61 -59.84
C LEU A 216 8.29 -26.33 -58.51
N ASN A 217 8.34 -27.66 -58.49
CA ASN A 217 8.64 -28.42 -57.27
C ASN A 217 10.00 -28.06 -56.66
N LEU A 218 11.01 -27.80 -57.50
CA LEU A 218 12.34 -27.35 -57.06
C LEU A 218 12.28 -25.96 -56.40
N ILE A 219 11.57 -25.02 -57.03
CA ILE A 219 11.31 -23.68 -56.49
C ILE A 219 10.57 -23.77 -55.15
N MET A 220 9.63 -24.71 -55.03
CA MET A 220 8.90 -24.92 -53.78
C MET A 220 9.80 -25.42 -52.65
N LYS A 221 10.70 -26.35 -52.96
CA LYS A 221 11.71 -26.83 -51.99
C LYS A 221 12.65 -25.70 -51.55
N GLN A 222 12.99 -24.82 -52.48
CA GLN A 222 13.80 -23.63 -52.20
C GLN A 222 13.04 -22.64 -51.31
N PHE A 223 11.74 -22.41 -51.55
CA PHE A 223 10.89 -21.60 -50.67
C PHE A 223 10.87 -22.12 -49.23
N LEU A 224 10.69 -23.43 -49.04
CA LEU A 224 10.73 -24.05 -47.70
C LEU A 224 12.10 -23.89 -47.03
N THR A 225 13.18 -23.97 -47.81
CA THR A 225 14.54 -23.76 -47.30
C THR A 225 14.73 -22.31 -46.83
N HIS A 226 14.28 -21.33 -47.62
CA HIS A 226 14.32 -19.92 -47.24
C HIS A 226 13.42 -19.63 -46.03
N PHE A 227 12.24 -20.26 -45.93
CA PHE A 227 11.37 -20.14 -44.77
C PHE A 227 12.07 -20.59 -43.48
N ASN A 228 12.69 -21.77 -43.50
CA ASN A 228 13.44 -22.29 -42.36
C ASN A 228 14.64 -21.38 -42.01
N GLN A 229 15.36 -20.87 -43.03
CA GLN A 229 16.45 -19.93 -42.85
C GLN A 229 16.00 -18.61 -42.20
N LEU A 230 14.88 -18.05 -42.64
CA LEU A 230 14.33 -16.79 -42.13
C LEU A 230 13.86 -16.90 -40.68
N LEU A 231 13.31 -18.06 -40.30
CA LEU A 231 12.87 -18.34 -38.94
C LEU A 231 13.99 -18.86 -38.02
N GLY A 232 15.18 -19.15 -38.57
CA GLY A 232 16.31 -19.69 -37.83
C GLY A 232 16.07 -21.11 -37.31
N ILE A 233 15.37 -21.94 -38.08
CA ILE A 233 15.02 -23.31 -37.67
C ILE A 233 16.19 -24.24 -37.99
N GLU A 234 17.01 -24.55 -36.98
CA GLU A 234 18.04 -25.60 -37.06
C GLU A 234 17.44 -26.96 -36.69
N THR A 235 16.74 -27.02 -35.55
CA THR A 235 15.92 -28.16 -35.13
C THR A 235 14.58 -27.67 -34.60
N ILE A 236 13.50 -28.42 -34.89
CA ILE A 236 12.14 -28.03 -34.53
C ILE A 236 11.99 -27.92 -33.00
N ASP A 237 12.54 -28.85 -32.23
CA ASP A 237 12.39 -28.87 -30.77
C ASP A 237 13.09 -27.69 -30.07
N GLN A 238 14.32 -27.37 -30.49
CA GLN A 238 15.04 -26.21 -29.96
C GLN A 238 14.33 -24.91 -30.32
N TRP A 239 13.81 -24.83 -31.54
CA TRP A 239 13.05 -23.69 -32.02
C TRP A 239 11.77 -23.48 -31.20
N ILE A 240 10.99 -24.54 -30.96
CA ILE A 240 9.77 -24.48 -30.12
C ILE A 240 10.12 -24.00 -28.70
N HIS A 241 11.18 -24.53 -28.11
CA HIS A 241 11.59 -24.14 -26.76
C HIS A 241 11.92 -22.65 -26.67
N LEU A 242 12.75 -22.15 -27.59
CA LEU A 242 13.11 -20.73 -27.70
C LEU A 242 11.87 -19.85 -27.89
N ARG A 243 11.03 -20.19 -28.86
CA ARG A 243 9.82 -19.42 -29.17
C ARG A 243 8.82 -19.42 -28.04
N THR A 244 8.74 -20.49 -27.24
CA THR A 244 7.89 -20.55 -26.04
C THR A 244 8.29 -19.47 -25.04
N ILE A 245 9.59 -19.36 -24.76
CA ILE A 245 10.12 -18.38 -23.80
C ILE A 245 9.94 -16.96 -24.33
N GLU A 246 10.25 -16.72 -25.60
CA GLU A 246 10.07 -15.40 -26.21
C GLU A 246 8.59 -14.99 -26.27
N ASN A 247 7.68 -15.91 -26.63
CA ASN A 247 6.25 -15.64 -26.65
C ASN A 247 5.69 -15.33 -25.26
N TYR A 248 6.12 -16.08 -24.24
CA TYR A 248 5.78 -15.81 -22.86
C TYR A 248 6.23 -14.41 -22.42
N ASN A 249 7.51 -14.10 -22.64
CA ASN A 249 8.10 -12.81 -22.22
C ASN A 249 7.47 -11.62 -22.95
N ASN A 250 7.23 -11.75 -24.25
CA ASN A 250 6.60 -10.70 -25.05
C ASN A 250 5.12 -10.54 -24.68
N GLY A 251 4.36 -11.62 -24.51
CA GLY A 251 2.96 -11.54 -24.06
C GLY A 251 2.84 -10.88 -22.68
N ARG A 252 3.70 -11.26 -21.74
CA ARG A 252 3.82 -10.62 -20.42
C ARG A 252 4.15 -9.13 -20.53
N GLN A 253 5.11 -8.77 -21.38
CA GLN A 253 5.50 -7.38 -21.60
C GLN A 253 4.34 -6.57 -22.20
N THR A 254 3.65 -7.08 -23.21
CA THR A 254 2.46 -6.46 -23.82
C THR A 254 1.37 -6.22 -22.77
N LEU A 255 1.05 -7.22 -21.94
CA LEU A 255 0.06 -7.07 -20.87
C LEU A 255 0.49 -6.07 -19.80
N SER A 256 1.78 -6.03 -19.45
CA SER A 256 2.34 -5.05 -18.51
C SER A 256 2.22 -3.63 -19.06
N THR A 257 2.59 -3.41 -20.32
CA THR A 257 2.46 -2.10 -20.97
C THR A 257 1.00 -1.69 -21.12
N LEU A 258 0.11 -2.62 -21.49
CA LEU A 258 -1.34 -2.41 -21.53
C LEU A 258 -1.85 -1.98 -20.15
N SER A 259 -1.47 -2.70 -19.10
CA SER A 259 -1.84 -2.39 -17.71
C SER A 259 -1.39 -0.99 -17.30
N GLN A 260 -0.14 -0.62 -17.58
CA GLN A 260 0.40 0.71 -17.26
C GLN A 260 -0.33 1.83 -18.02
N LEU A 261 -0.61 1.63 -19.31
CA LEU A 261 -1.35 2.60 -20.13
C LEU A 261 -2.76 2.80 -19.58
N LEU A 262 -3.46 1.71 -19.29
CA LEU A 262 -4.83 1.74 -18.76
C LEU A 262 -4.90 2.31 -17.34
N LEU A 263 -3.86 2.13 -16.50
CA LEU A 263 -3.79 2.79 -15.20
C LEU A 263 -3.51 4.29 -15.31
N SER A 264 -2.74 4.71 -16.32
CA SER A 264 -2.39 6.11 -16.56
C SER A 264 -3.56 6.93 -17.10
N ILE A 265 -4.49 6.28 -17.83
CA ILE A 265 -5.65 6.94 -18.45
C ILE A 265 -6.94 6.25 -17.96
N PRO A 266 -7.52 6.71 -16.84
CA PRO A 266 -8.63 6.00 -16.18
C PRO A 266 -9.94 6.00 -16.97
N ASN A 267 -10.12 6.96 -17.90
CA ASN A 267 -11.39 7.14 -18.64
C ASN A 267 -11.47 6.35 -19.96
N ILE A 268 -10.53 5.44 -20.24
CA ILE A 268 -10.64 4.54 -21.40
C ILE A 268 -11.78 3.55 -21.15
N VAL A 269 -12.73 3.49 -22.09
CA VAL A 269 -13.82 2.50 -22.10
C VAL A 269 -13.24 1.14 -22.42
N ILE A 270 -13.53 0.15 -21.58
CA ILE A 270 -13.10 -1.24 -21.77
C ILE A 270 -14.34 -2.12 -21.83
N ASP A 271 -14.60 -2.65 -23.01
CA ASP A 271 -15.72 -3.56 -23.26
C ASP A 271 -15.48 -4.93 -22.62
N ASP A 272 -16.57 -5.63 -22.27
CA ASP A 272 -16.51 -6.97 -21.67
C ASP A 272 -15.82 -8.00 -22.56
N THR A 273 -15.91 -7.82 -23.88
CA THR A 273 -15.22 -8.67 -24.87
C THR A 273 -13.71 -8.54 -24.76
N MET A 274 -13.20 -7.31 -24.58
CA MET A 274 -11.76 -7.04 -24.42
C MET A 274 -11.28 -7.49 -23.05
N ALA A 275 -12.05 -7.22 -21.99
CA ALA A 275 -11.71 -7.70 -20.66
C ALA A 275 -11.64 -9.24 -20.59
N LYS A 276 -12.58 -9.93 -21.25
CA LYS A 276 -12.55 -11.38 -21.38
C LYS A 276 -11.29 -11.86 -22.11
N LYS A 277 -10.90 -11.23 -23.23
CA LYS A 277 -9.65 -11.56 -23.92
C LYS A 277 -8.41 -11.35 -23.05
N VAL A 278 -8.37 -10.30 -22.23
CA VAL A 278 -7.27 -10.07 -21.27
C VAL A 278 -7.25 -11.17 -20.19
N HIS A 279 -8.41 -11.54 -19.64
CA HIS A 279 -8.50 -12.65 -18.69
C HIS A 279 -8.03 -13.97 -19.30
N ASP A 280 -8.50 -14.29 -20.50
CA ASP A 280 -8.13 -15.50 -21.22
C ASP A 280 -6.61 -15.51 -21.54
N SER A 281 -6.07 -14.36 -21.95
CA SER A 281 -4.62 -14.17 -22.17
C SER A 281 -3.81 -14.47 -20.91
N VAL A 282 -4.18 -13.88 -19.77
CA VAL A 282 -3.50 -14.11 -18.48
C VAL A 282 -3.62 -15.57 -18.04
N ASN A 283 -4.81 -16.16 -18.16
CA ASN A 283 -5.04 -17.57 -17.82
C ASN A 283 -4.15 -18.51 -18.65
N LEU A 284 -3.99 -18.23 -19.95
CA LEU A 284 -3.13 -19.03 -20.84
C LEU A 284 -1.64 -18.84 -20.54
N LEU A 285 -1.21 -17.62 -20.22
CA LEU A 285 0.18 -17.36 -19.85
C LEU A 285 0.54 -18.01 -18.51
N GLU A 286 -0.36 -17.99 -17.52
CA GLU A 286 -0.16 -18.71 -16.25
C GLU A 286 -0.09 -20.23 -16.45
N LYS A 287 -0.98 -20.81 -17.27
CA LYS A 287 -0.92 -22.23 -17.63
C LYS A 287 0.39 -22.59 -18.34
N CYS A 288 0.86 -21.71 -19.22
CA CYS A 288 2.15 -21.88 -19.88
C CYS A 288 3.33 -21.72 -18.89
N GLU A 289 3.16 -20.95 -17.82
CA GLU A 289 4.16 -20.84 -16.76
C GLU A 289 4.41 -22.20 -16.10
N GLU A 290 3.33 -22.90 -15.77
CA GLU A 290 3.33 -24.21 -15.11
C GLU A 290 3.74 -25.36 -16.05
N ASN A 291 3.16 -25.43 -17.25
CA ASN A 291 3.28 -26.60 -18.14
C ASN A 291 4.32 -26.43 -19.26
N ASN A 292 4.88 -25.23 -19.46
CA ASN A 292 5.77 -24.88 -20.57
C ASN A 292 5.22 -25.28 -21.97
N GLN A 293 3.89 -25.29 -22.13
CA GLN A 293 3.24 -25.64 -23.39
C GLN A 293 3.30 -24.46 -24.36
N HIS A 294 3.96 -24.67 -25.50
CA HIS A 294 4.16 -23.64 -26.53
C HIS A 294 2.85 -22.96 -26.98
N ASN A 295 1.81 -23.76 -27.21
CA ASN A 295 0.55 -23.31 -27.78
C ASN A 295 -0.18 -22.35 -26.84
N ASP A 296 -0.15 -22.64 -25.54
CA ASP A 296 -0.75 -21.76 -24.52
C ASP A 296 -0.04 -20.41 -24.48
N CYS A 297 1.30 -20.42 -24.50
CA CYS A 297 2.09 -19.18 -24.57
C CYS A 297 1.82 -18.36 -25.83
N GLN A 298 1.74 -19.04 -26.98
CA GLN A 298 1.51 -18.41 -28.27
C GLN A 298 0.09 -17.79 -28.34
N GLN A 299 -0.93 -18.53 -27.94
CA GLN A 299 -2.32 -18.06 -27.92
C GLN A 299 -2.52 -16.97 -26.86
N GLY A 300 -1.90 -17.11 -25.69
CA GLY A 300 -1.89 -16.08 -24.65
C GLY A 300 -1.32 -14.76 -25.15
N ARG A 301 -0.18 -14.80 -25.84
CA ARG A 301 0.42 -13.63 -26.50
C ARG A 301 -0.47 -13.05 -27.60
N LEU A 302 -1.04 -13.90 -28.47
CA LEU A 302 -1.93 -13.46 -29.55
C LEU A 302 -3.10 -12.64 -29.00
N LEU A 303 -3.75 -13.11 -27.93
CA LEU A 303 -4.86 -12.39 -27.30
C LEU A 303 -4.40 -11.05 -26.69
N ALA A 304 -3.22 -11.01 -26.07
CA ALA A 304 -2.65 -9.77 -25.54
C ALA A 304 -2.41 -8.73 -26.64
N ASP A 305 -1.78 -9.15 -27.74
CA ASP A 305 -1.49 -8.27 -28.89
C ASP A 305 -2.80 -7.79 -29.56
N GLN A 306 -3.78 -8.68 -29.74
CA GLN A 306 -5.09 -8.30 -30.29
C GLN A 306 -5.80 -7.23 -29.47
N VAL A 307 -5.74 -7.33 -28.13
CA VAL A 307 -6.35 -6.31 -27.25
C VAL A 307 -5.54 -5.02 -27.31
N PHE A 308 -4.21 -5.10 -27.23
CA PHE A 308 -3.34 -3.92 -27.23
C PHE A 308 -3.50 -3.04 -28.48
N PHE A 309 -3.69 -3.67 -29.65
CA PHE A 309 -3.90 -2.97 -30.92
C PHE A 309 -5.37 -2.79 -31.31
N ASP A 310 -6.32 -3.04 -30.40
CA ASP A 310 -7.74 -2.89 -30.72
C ASP A 310 -8.10 -1.41 -30.93
N PRO A 311 -8.81 -1.06 -32.03
CA PRO A 311 -9.19 0.32 -32.31
C PRO A 311 -9.99 1.00 -31.19
N SER A 312 -10.75 0.24 -30.39
CA SER A 312 -11.53 0.77 -29.27
C SER A 312 -10.67 1.42 -28.19
N LEU A 313 -9.48 0.88 -27.92
CA LEU A 313 -8.54 1.43 -26.93
C LEU A 313 -7.78 2.67 -27.46
N LEU A 314 -7.71 2.82 -28.78
CA LEU A 314 -7.00 3.92 -29.46
C LEU A 314 -7.93 5.07 -29.88
N LYS A 315 -9.24 4.84 -29.96
CA LYS A 315 -10.22 5.85 -30.39
C LYS A 315 -10.45 6.86 -29.25
N LEU A 316 -9.78 8.01 -29.36
CA LEU A 316 -9.83 9.17 -28.47
C LEU A 316 -11.23 9.85 -28.40
N LEU A 317 -12.29 9.15 -28.00
CA LEU A 317 -13.46 9.82 -27.38
C LEU A 317 -13.15 10.11 -25.90
N TYR A 318 -12.03 10.78 -25.65
CA TYR A 318 -11.64 11.17 -24.30
C TYR A 318 -12.27 12.52 -23.99
N PHE A 319 -13.28 12.54 -23.09
CA PHE A 319 -13.64 13.75 -22.36
C PHE A 319 -12.77 13.78 -21.09
N PRO A 320 -11.78 14.68 -20.98
CA PRO A 320 -11.02 14.89 -19.76
C PRO A 320 -11.98 15.25 -18.61
N ASP A 321 -11.65 14.82 -17.39
CA ASP A 321 -12.43 15.17 -16.20
C ASP A 321 -12.59 16.69 -16.06
N ASP A 322 -11.57 17.46 -16.45
CA ASP A 322 -11.61 18.93 -16.43
C ASP A 322 -12.74 19.50 -17.30
N GLN A 323 -12.98 18.92 -18.48
CA GLN A 323 -14.06 19.36 -19.38
C GLN A 323 -15.43 18.92 -18.85
N LYS A 324 -15.50 17.74 -18.24
CA LYS A 324 -16.69 17.24 -17.54
C LYS A 324 -17.07 18.19 -16.40
N PHE A 325 -16.14 18.57 -15.54
CA PHE A 325 -16.40 19.52 -14.45
C PHE A 325 -16.73 20.92 -14.97
N ALA A 326 -16.09 21.38 -16.04
CA ALA A 326 -16.42 22.68 -16.65
C ALA A 326 -17.88 22.79 -17.12
N ILE A 327 -18.47 21.68 -17.58
CA ILE A 327 -19.89 21.63 -18.00
C ILE A 327 -20.81 21.47 -16.79
N TYR A 328 -20.48 20.60 -15.84
CA TYR A 328 -21.38 20.23 -14.75
C TYR A 328 -21.33 21.16 -13.52
N VAL A 329 -20.18 21.77 -13.22
CA VAL A 329 -20.05 22.68 -12.06
C VAL A 329 -21.01 23.88 -12.17
N PRO A 330 -21.13 24.58 -13.32
CA PRO A 330 -22.10 25.67 -13.45
C PRO A 330 -23.57 25.22 -13.27
N LEU A 331 -23.90 23.98 -13.64
CA LEU A 331 -25.26 23.45 -13.55
C LEU A 331 -25.63 23.02 -12.11
N TYR A 332 -24.73 22.30 -11.43
CA TYR A 332 -25.02 21.65 -10.16
C TYR A 332 -24.56 22.42 -8.92
N LEU A 333 -23.52 23.25 -9.01
CA LEU A 333 -23.02 24.04 -7.87
C LEU A 333 -24.08 25.00 -7.31
N PRO A 334 -24.86 25.75 -8.13
CA PRO A 334 -25.87 26.68 -7.62
C PRO A 334 -27.02 25.98 -6.88
N MET A 335 -27.38 24.75 -7.27
CA MET A 335 -28.40 23.95 -6.55
C MET A 335 -27.81 23.19 -5.34
N GLY A 336 -26.59 22.66 -5.47
CA GLY A 336 -25.96 21.83 -4.45
C GLY A 336 -25.47 22.61 -3.23
N ALA A 337 -24.90 23.80 -3.43
CA ALA A 337 -24.33 24.59 -2.33
C ALA A 337 -25.37 25.01 -1.27
N PRO A 338 -26.57 25.52 -1.62
CA PRO A 338 -27.61 25.83 -0.64
C PRO A 338 -28.14 24.60 0.10
N LEU A 339 -28.29 23.45 -0.58
CA LEU A 339 -28.76 22.20 0.01
C LEU A 339 -27.75 21.61 1.00
N ALA A 340 -26.45 21.68 0.68
CA ALA A 340 -25.37 21.26 1.57
C ALA A 340 -25.28 22.17 2.80
N TRP A 341 -25.40 23.49 2.60
CA TRP A 341 -25.42 24.45 3.71
C TRP A 341 -26.62 24.25 4.63
N ALA A 342 -27.80 23.98 4.07
CA ALA A 342 -28.99 23.63 4.83
C ALA A 342 -28.78 22.36 5.66
N LEU A 343 -28.27 21.28 5.05
CA LEU A 343 -28.01 20.01 5.72
C LEU A 343 -26.98 20.14 6.84
N PHE A 344 -25.90 20.91 6.63
CA PHE A 344 -24.90 21.16 7.68
C PHE A 344 -25.52 21.83 8.91
N ASN A 345 -26.35 22.86 8.70
CA ASN A 345 -27.04 23.54 9.79
C ASN A 345 -28.06 22.64 10.49
N ASP A 346 -28.79 21.81 9.73
CA ASP A 346 -29.80 20.89 10.26
C ASP A 346 -29.15 19.75 11.07
N ILE A 347 -27.99 19.22 10.64
CA ILE A 347 -27.19 18.27 11.40
C ILE A 347 -26.65 18.91 12.68
N LYS A 348 -26.09 20.12 12.59
CA LYS A 348 -25.60 20.85 13.77
C LYS A 348 -26.72 21.09 14.79
N PHE A 349 -27.92 21.41 14.32
CA PHE A 349 -29.11 21.56 15.14
C PHE A 349 -29.53 20.24 15.81
N LEU A 350 -29.55 19.14 15.08
CA LEU A 350 -29.82 17.80 15.62
C LEU A 350 -28.79 17.38 16.66
N ILE A 351 -27.49 17.60 16.39
CA ILE A 351 -26.41 17.31 17.34
C ILE A 351 -26.60 18.13 18.63
N ASN A 352 -26.96 19.40 18.53
CA ASN A 352 -27.24 20.24 19.70
C ASN A 352 -28.49 19.77 20.48
N ILE A 353 -29.54 19.30 19.79
CA ILE A 353 -30.72 18.72 20.45
C ILE A 353 -30.37 17.43 21.19
N VAL A 354 -29.60 16.55 20.55
CA VAL A 354 -29.15 15.28 21.14
C VAL A 354 -28.22 15.54 22.33
N LYS A 355 -27.31 16.53 22.23
CA LYS A 355 -26.42 16.93 23.33
C LYS A 355 -27.19 17.48 24.55
N ASN A 356 -28.35 18.09 24.33
CA ASN A 356 -29.22 18.67 25.35
C ASN A 356 -30.37 17.74 25.80
N SER A 357 -30.42 16.49 25.34
CA SER A 357 -31.46 15.51 25.73
C SER A 357 -30.92 14.56 26.80
N SER A 358 -31.64 14.45 27.93
CA SER A 358 -31.24 13.73 29.15
C SER A 358 -31.44 12.21 29.11
N SER A 359 -31.79 11.62 27.96
CA SER A 359 -32.08 10.17 27.86
C SER A 359 -30.82 9.36 27.50
N GLY A 360 -30.43 8.45 28.41
CA GLY A 360 -29.16 7.70 28.38
C GLY A 360 -28.98 6.71 27.22
N THR A 361 -30.01 6.41 26.43
CA THR A 361 -29.95 5.39 25.36
C THR A 361 -29.29 5.88 24.07
N LEU A 362 -29.25 7.18 23.80
CA LEU A 362 -28.64 7.74 22.58
C LEU A 362 -27.16 8.13 22.76
N ARG A 363 -26.65 8.18 23.99
CA ARG A 363 -25.21 8.36 24.27
C ARG A 363 -24.37 7.15 23.86
N THR A 364 -24.97 5.96 23.79
CA THR A 364 -24.28 4.71 23.45
C THR A 364 -23.98 4.58 21.96
N ILE A 365 -24.82 5.14 21.08
CA ILE A 365 -24.66 5.02 19.62
C ILE A 365 -23.65 6.05 19.05
N LEU A 366 -23.35 7.10 19.82
CA LEU A 366 -22.34 8.12 19.50
C LEU A 366 -21.27 8.19 20.61
N SER A 367 -20.84 7.04 21.12
CA SER A 367 -19.63 6.99 21.96
C SER A 367 -18.42 7.30 21.07
N VAL A 368 -18.18 8.60 20.85
CA VAL A 368 -16.88 9.12 20.48
C VAL A 368 -15.94 8.61 21.56
N HIS A 369 -15.21 7.53 21.24
CA HIS A 369 -14.17 6.99 22.08
C HIS A 369 -13.23 8.15 22.38
N VAL A 370 -13.04 8.44 23.66
CA VAL A 370 -12.05 9.45 24.04
C VAL A 370 -10.71 8.93 23.58
N ARG A 371 -9.95 9.73 22.83
CA ARG A 371 -8.56 9.39 22.51
C ARG A 371 -7.81 9.21 23.83
N THR A 372 -7.43 7.98 24.14
CA THR A 372 -6.64 7.64 25.33
C THR A 372 -5.17 7.95 25.09
N LEU A 373 -4.46 8.32 26.16
CA LEU A 373 -3.05 8.68 26.08
C LEU A 373 -2.16 7.50 25.65
N PHE A 374 -2.52 6.27 25.99
CA PHE A 374 -1.85 5.08 25.47
C PHE A 374 -2.71 4.43 24.39
N SER A 375 -2.09 4.12 23.25
CA SER A 375 -2.77 3.40 22.16
C SER A 375 -2.94 1.92 22.50
N SER A 376 -3.87 1.25 21.80
CA SER A 376 -4.11 -0.19 21.93
C SER A 376 -2.84 -1.02 21.72
N SER A 377 -1.96 -0.57 20.81
CA SER A 377 -0.66 -1.18 20.54
C SER A 377 0.32 -1.01 21.71
N ALA A 378 0.36 0.17 22.34
CA ALA A 378 1.27 0.45 23.47
C ALA A 378 0.97 -0.39 24.71
N ILE A 379 -0.31 -0.72 24.94
CA ILE A 379 -0.78 -1.56 26.06
C ILE A 379 -0.70 -3.06 25.72
N GLY A 380 -0.41 -3.38 24.45
CA GLY A 380 -0.32 -4.75 23.95
C GLY A 380 -1.67 -5.42 23.74
N LEU A 381 -2.75 -4.65 23.56
CA LEU A 381 -4.09 -5.17 23.25
C LEU A 381 -4.14 -5.75 21.84
N ASP A 382 -3.50 -5.11 20.87
CA ASP A 382 -3.50 -5.57 19.47
C ASP A 382 -2.80 -6.93 19.34
N ASN A 383 -1.63 -7.07 19.96
CA ASN A 383 -0.90 -8.34 20.04
C ASN A 383 -1.71 -9.42 20.77
N PHE A 384 -2.46 -9.03 21.81
CA PHE A 384 -3.30 -9.96 22.54
C PHE A 384 -4.50 -10.43 21.70
N LYS A 385 -5.18 -9.53 20.97
CA LYS A 385 -6.26 -9.88 20.02
C LYS A 385 -5.75 -10.82 18.93
N LEU A 386 -4.62 -10.49 18.31
CA LEU A 386 -3.99 -11.32 17.28
C LEU A 386 -3.57 -12.69 17.83
N ALA A 387 -3.02 -12.75 19.05
CA ALA A 387 -2.67 -14.02 19.70
C ALA A 387 -3.91 -14.89 19.96
N ARG A 388 -5.06 -14.28 20.30
CA ARG A 388 -6.33 -14.98 20.49
C ARG A 388 -6.89 -15.52 19.17
N GLU A 389 -6.84 -14.74 18.10
CA GLU A 389 -7.23 -15.19 16.76
C GLU A 389 -6.37 -16.36 16.29
N GLN A 390 -5.04 -16.27 16.46
CA GLN A 390 -4.13 -17.38 16.14
C GLN A 390 -4.40 -18.62 16.99
N HIS A 391 -4.68 -18.44 18.29
CA HIS A 391 -4.99 -19.55 19.20
C HIS A 391 -6.30 -20.25 18.80
N ALA A 392 -7.33 -19.47 18.47
CA ALA A 392 -8.62 -19.97 17.98
C ALA A 392 -8.46 -20.77 16.69
N SER A 393 -7.69 -20.27 15.71
CA SER A 393 -7.44 -20.97 14.44
C SER A 393 -6.66 -22.28 14.63
N ARG A 394 -5.69 -22.32 15.56
CA ARG A 394 -4.87 -23.53 15.80
C ARG A 394 -5.63 -24.64 16.53
N HIS A 395 -6.59 -24.29 17.41
CA HIS A 395 -7.25 -25.26 18.29
C HIS A 395 -8.75 -25.43 18.03
N ALA A 396 -9.29 -24.83 16.96
CA ALA A 396 -10.71 -24.89 16.57
C ALA A 396 -11.40 -26.26 16.77
N PRO A 397 -10.83 -27.42 16.37
CA PRO A 397 -11.50 -28.71 16.54
C PRO A 397 -11.46 -29.30 17.96
N SER A 398 -10.64 -28.77 18.89
CA SER A 398 -10.43 -29.32 20.23
C SER A 398 -10.84 -28.39 21.39
N ILE A 399 -11.23 -27.15 21.10
CA ILE A 399 -11.52 -26.14 22.14
C ILE A 399 -12.71 -26.53 23.01
N ASP A 400 -13.80 -27.05 22.43
CA ASP A 400 -15.01 -27.37 23.20
C ASP A 400 -14.79 -28.54 24.17
N GLY A 401 -14.03 -29.55 23.73
CA GLY A 401 -13.62 -30.67 24.59
C GLY A 401 -12.70 -30.23 25.72
N PHE A 402 -11.78 -29.30 25.44
CA PHE A 402 -10.92 -28.68 26.47
C PHE A 402 -11.74 -27.88 27.48
N LYS A 403 -12.64 -27.00 27.01
CA LYS A 403 -13.49 -26.16 27.88
C LYS A 403 -14.28 -27.02 28.86
N LYS A 404 -14.93 -28.10 28.40
CA LYS A 404 -15.65 -29.04 29.27
C LYS A 404 -14.75 -29.64 30.37
N ARG A 405 -13.57 -30.13 30.01
CA ARG A 405 -12.59 -30.66 30.98
C ARG A 405 -12.11 -29.59 31.97
N PHE A 406 -11.98 -28.34 31.52
CA PHE A 406 -11.60 -27.22 32.37
C PHE A 406 -12.72 -26.84 33.35
N PHE A 407 -13.98 -26.82 32.92
CA PHE A 407 -15.12 -26.64 33.83
C PHE A 407 -15.20 -27.77 34.88
N ASP A 408 -14.97 -29.02 34.47
CA ASP A 408 -14.92 -30.17 35.40
C ASP A 408 -13.74 -30.08 36.38
N SER A 409 -12.61 -29.47 35.99
CA SER A 409 -11.45 -29.31 36.86
C SER A 409 -11.59 -28.15 37.85
N ILE A 410 -12.49 -27.20 37.61
CA ILE A 410 -12.82 -26.15 38.59
C ILE A 410 -13.72 -26.71 39.69
N THR A 411 -14.73 -27.49 39.32
CA THR A 411 -15.77 -27.98 40.24
C THR A 411 -15.27 -29.03 41.24
N LYS A 412 -14.27 -29.83 40.87
CA LYS A 412 -13.66 -30.82 41.79
C LYS A 412 -12.72 -30.14 42.79
N PRO A 413 -12.78 -30.45 44.10
CA PRO A 413 -11.91 -29.82 45.10
C PRO A 413 -10.43 -30.25 44.97
N ASP A 414 -10.16 -31.49 44.57
CA ASP A 414 -8.80 -32.07 44.54
C ASP A 414 -7.99 -31.79 43.25
N SER A 415 -8.62 -31.23 42.21
CA SER A 415 -7.96 -30.96 40.94
C SER A 415 -7.10 -29.70 41.01
N GLN A 416 -5.83 -29.82 40.65
CA GLN A 416 -4.92 -28.68 40.49
C GLN A 416 -5.13 -28.02 39.12
N ILE A 417 -5.00 -26.70 39.06
CA ILE A 417 -5.09 -25.92 37.82
C ILE A 417 -3.69 -25.60 37.36
N PHE A 418 -3.31 -26.10 36.18
CA PHE A 418 -2.01 -25.85 35.56
C PHE A 418 -1.98 -24.48 34.89
N THR A 419 -0.79 -23.90 34.79
CA THR A 419 -0.60 -22.57 34.20
C THR A 419 -0.89 -22.53 32.71
N GLU A 420 -0.58 -23.60 31.98
CA GLU A 420 -0.90 -23.76 30.56
C GLU A 420 -2.41 -23.79 30.33
N ASP A 421 -3.16 -24.54 31.14
CA ASP A 421 -4.61 -24.63 31.05
C ASP A 421 -5.27 -23.28 31.31
N LEU A 422 -4.85 -22.57 32.35
CA LEU A 422 -5.38 -21.23 32.65
C LEU A 422 -5.04 -20.23 31.54
N ARG A 423 -3.83 -20.30 30.98
CA ARG A 423 -3.42 -19.46 29.83
C ARG A 423 -4.28 -19.75 28.59
N ASN A 424 -4.52 -21.02 28.29
CA ASN A 424 -5.36 -21.44 27.17
C ASN A 424 -6.82 -21.01 27.35
N MET A 425 -7.34 -21.08 28.57
CA MET A 425 -8.68 -20.59 28.87
C MET A 425 -8.79 -19.06 28.70
N ILE A 426 -7.79 -18.29 29.16
CA ILE A 426 -7.75 -16.83 28.96
C ILE A 426 -7.78 -16.46 27.46
N MET A 427 -7.10 -17.22 26.61
CA MET A 427 -7.08 -16.95 25.16
C MET A 427 -8.41 -17.31 24.46
N SER A 428 -9.15 -18.28 24.99
CA SER A 428 -10.37 -18.84 24.36
C SER A 428 -11.70 -18.36 24.97
N ALA A 429 -11.67 -17.62 26.09
CA ALA A 429 -12.86 -17.16 26.82
C ALA A 429 -13.64 -16.06 26.08
N ASN A 430 -14.86 -16.35 25.65
CA ASN A 430 -15.73 -15.44 24.90
C ASN A 430 -17.04 -15.13 25.62
N SER A 431 -17.58 -16.04 26.43
CA SER A 431 -18.85 -15.86 27.15
C SER A 431 -18.64 -15.37 28.58
N ASP A 432 -19.72 -14.86 29.19
CA ASP A 432 -19.70 -14.40 30.57
C ASP A 432 -19.39 -15.53 31.55
N GLU A 433 -19.96 -16.72 31.33
CA GLU A 433 -19.72 -17.93 32.12
C GLU A 433 -18.25 -18.38 32.05
N GLU A 434 -17.63 -18.30 30.88
CA GLU A 434 -16.22 -18.66 30.67
C GLU A 434 -15.27 -17.68 31.38
N VAL A 435 -15.60 -16.39 31.40
CA VAL A 435 -14.84 -15.38 32.14
C VAL A 435 -14.95 -15.64 33.65
N ASP A 436 -16.13 -15.97 34.16
CA ASP A 436 -16.32 -16.32 35.57
C ASP A 436 -15.56 -17.60 35.95
N ALA A 437 -15.52 -18.59 35.05
CA ALA A 437 -14.70 -19.79 35.23
C ALA A 437 -13.20 -19.48 35.33
N VAL A 438 -12.69 -18.57 34.48
CA VAL A 438 -11.29 -18.08 34.58
C VAL A 438 -11.01 -17.45 35.94
N ILE A 439 -11.96 -16.68 36.49
CA ILE A 439 -11.82 -16.03 37.80
C ILE A 439 -11.81 -17.06 38.94
N GLN A 440 -12.71 -18.03 38.91
CA GLN A 440 -12.74 -19.11 39.90
C GLN A 440 -11.45 -19.93 39.85
N ALA A 441 -10.99 -20.25 38.62
CA ALA A 441 -9.72 -20.92 38.40
C ALA A 441 -8.54 -20.12 38.94
N LEU A 442 -8.55 -18.79 38.78
CA LEU A 442 -7.51 -17.90 39.29
C LEU A 442 -7.46 -17.90 40.82
N ARG A 443 -8.61 -17.84 41.50
CA ARG A 443 -8.69 -17.91 42.97
C ARG A 443 -8.13 -19.24 43.49
N LYS A 444 -8.52 -20.34 42.85
CA LYS A 444 -8.02 -21.69 43.17
C LYS A 444 -6.50 -21.79 42.93
N TYR A 445 -6.01 -21.24 41.82
CA TYR A 445 -4.58 -21.16 41.52
C TYR A 445 -3.80 -20.38 42.60
N ASN A 446 -4.33 -19.25 43.09
CA ASN A 446 -3.65 -18.48 44.13
C ASN A 446 -3.69 -19.15 45.52
N SER A 447 -4.74 -19.94 45.81
CA SER A 447 -4.85 -20.69 47.07
C SER A 447 -3.84 -21.84 47.19
N ASN A 448 -3.31 -22.32 46.06
CA ASN A 448 -2.33 -23.40 46.04
C ASN A 448 -0.95 -22.90 46.48
N LYS A 449 -0.39 -23.51 47.53
CA LYS A 449 0.92 -23.13 48.10
C LYS A 449 2.11 -23.38 47.17
N VAL A 450 1.98 -24.26 46.16
CA VAL A 450 3.04 -24.61 45.21
C VAL A 450 2.79 -23.91 43.87
N LYS A 451 3.53 -22.84 43.60
CA LYS A 451 3.53 -22.17 42.29
C LYS A 451 4.57 -22.87 41.41
N PHE A 452 4.13 -23.59 40.38
CA PHE A 452 5.02 -24.33 39.47
C PHE A 452 5.78 -23.44 38.48
N THR A 453 5.31 -22.21 38.25
CA THR A 453 5.92 -21.25 37.30
C THR A 453 5.74 -19.80 37.76
N ASP A 454 6.74 -18.94 37.52
CA ASP A 454 6.74 -17.50 37.80
C ASP A 454 5.89 -16.67 36.80
N PHE A 455 4.84 -17.26 36.23
CA PHE A 455 4.01 -16.59 35.23
C PHE A 455 3.07 -15.56 35.86
N HIS A 456 3.10 -14.32 35.35
CA HIS A 456 2.31 -13.21 35.87
C HIS A 456 0.97 -13.06 35.11
N PHE A 457 -0.14 -13.47 35.75
CA PHE A 457 -1.47 -13.48 35.12
C PHE A 457 -2.22 -12.13 35.13
N GLY A 458 -1.78 -11.14 35.93
CA GLY A 458 -2.51 -9.87 36.09
C GLY A 458 -2.74 -9.12 34.77
N SER A 459 -1.68 -8.92 33.99
CA SER A 459 -1.77 -8.21 32.70
C SER A 459 -2.65 -8.93 31.66
N PRO A 460 -2.49 -10.24 31.36
CA PRO A 460 -3.38 -10.97 30.46
C PRO A 460 -4.86 -10.93 30.84
N ILE A 461 -5.18 -11.04 32.12
CA ILE A 461 -6.58 -11.03 32.60
C ILE A 461 -7.19 -9.64 32.42
N MET A 462 -6.45 -8.58 32.77
CA MET A 462 -6.93 -7.21 32.53
C MET A 462 -7.16 -6.94 31.03
N ARG A 463 -6.31 -7.49 30.13
CA ARG A 463 -6.56 -7.41 28.68
C ARG A 463 -7.79 -8.19 28.24
N LEU A 464 -8.03 -9.38 28.79
CA LEU A 464 -9.25 -10.14 28.53
C LEU A 464 -10.50 -9.33 28.91
N LEU A 465 -10.52 -8.76 30.11
CA LEU A 465 -11.65 -7.95 30.59
C LEU A 465 -11.82 -6.65 29.82
N TYR A 466 -10.71 -6.07 29.35
CA TYR A 466 -10.73 -4.93 28.44
C TYR A 466 -11.42 -5.29 27.12
N VAL A 467 -11.01 -6.40 26.49
CA VAL A 467 -11.57 -6.86 25.21
C VAL A 467 -13.04 -7.25 25.34
N GLN A 468 -13.43 -7.85 26.46
CA GLN A 468 -14.82 -8.19 26.77
C GLN A 468 -15.66 -6.99 27.27
N ASN A 469 -15.06 -5.79 27.36
CA ASN A 469 -15.72 -4.57 27.81
C ASN A 469 -16.37 -4.69 29.21
N LYS A 470 -15.67 -5.30 30.18
CA LYS A 470 -16.15 -5.52 31.56
C LYS A 470 -15.34 -4.72 32.61
N PRO A 471 -15.41 -3.38 32.61
CA PRO A 471 -14.63 -2.56 33.54
C PRO A 471 -15.01 -2.79 35.01
N ASP A 472 -16.30 -2.93 35.35
CA ASP A 472 -16.74 -3.12 36.74
C ASP A 472 -16.19 -4.40 37.37
N LEU A 473 -16.15 -5.47 36.59
CA LEU A 473 -15.61 -6.75 37.03
C LEU A 473 -14.08 -6.65 37.22
N ALA A 474 -13.39 -5.96 36.31
CA ALA A 474 -11.96 -5.70 36.45
C ALA A 474 -11.63 -4.89 37.71
N MET A 475 -12.44 -3.88 38.05
CA MET A 475 -12.28 -3.13 39.30
C MET A 475 -12.47 -4.01 40.52
N LYS A 476 -13.54 -4.83 40.56
CA LYS A 476 -13.81 -5.74 41.67
C LYS A 476 -12.67 -6.73 41.90
N LEU A 477 -12.13 -7.31 40.82
CA LEU A 477 -10.99 -8.25 40.91
C LEU A 477 -9.72 -7.57 41.40
N PHE A 478 -9.46 -6.33 40.96
CA PHE A 478 -8.29 -5.58 41.42
C PHE A 478 -8.37 -5.28 42.92
N MET A 479 -9.57 -4.98 43.43
CA MET A 479 -9.82 -4.68 44.84
C MET A 479 -9.92 -5.92 45.74
N ASP A 480 -10.01 -7.11 45.16
CA ASP A 480 -10.08 -8.38 45.91
C ASP A 480 -8.76 -8.62 46.69
N GLU A 481 -8.85 -8.89 47.99
CA GLU A 481 -7.68 -9.19 48.83
C GLU A 481 -7.10 -10.57 48.53
N SER A 482 -7.94 -11.52 48.11
CA SER A 482 -7.51 -12.89 47.78
C SER A 482 -6.61 -12.97 46.55
N LEU A 483 -6.59 -11.93 45.71
CA LEU A 483 -5.85 -11.87 44.44
C LEU A 483 -4.75 -10.79 44.46
N LYS A 484 -4.39 -10.30 45.64
CA LYS A 484 -3.37 -9.23 45.82
C LYS A 484 -2.05 -9.54 45.11
N ASP A 485 -1.58 -10.79 45.22
CA ASP A 485 -0.30 -11.23 44.61
C ASP A 485 -0.36 -11.31 43.08
N ILE A 486 -1.52 -11.24 42.45
CA ILE A 486 -1.66 -11.37 40.99
C ILE A 486 -1.73 -10.00 40.32
N PHE A 487 -2.42 -9.04 40.94
CA PHE A 487 -2.68 -7.71 40.37
C PHE A 487 -1.77 -6.59 40.91
N HIS A 488 -0.65 -6.94 41.54
CA HIS A 488 0.35 -5.96 41.98
C HIS A 488 1.29 -5.49 40.83
N ASP A 489 1.23 -6.13 39.65
CA ASP A 489 2.02 -5.75 38.48
C ASP A 489 1.57 -4.41 37.88
N SER A 490 2.54 -3.52 37.65
CA SER A 490 2.39 -2.25 36.96
C SER A 490 1.61 -2.32 35.63
N GLY A 491 1.77 -3.41 34.87
CA GLY A 491 1.07 -3.60 33.59
C GLY A 491 -0.44 -3.75 33.77
N SER A 492 -0.86 -4.52 34.79
CA SER A 492 -2.28 -4.77 35.08
C SER A 492 -3.03 -3.49 35.46
N VAL A 493 -2.39 -2.65 36.30
CA VAL A 493 -2.89 -1.34 36.71
C VAL A 493 -3.01 -0.41 35.51
N LEU A 494 -1.98 -0.36 34.65
CA LEU A 494 -1.97 0.48 33.47
C LEU A 494 -3.14 0.16 32.52
N ILE A 495 -3.37 -1.13 32.25
CA ILE A 495 -4.47 -1.59 31.38
C ILE A 495 -5.83 -1.17 31.95
N LEU A 496 -6.04 -1.38 33.25
CA LEU A 496 -7.30 -1.04 33.93
C LEU A 496 -7.55 0.47 33.95
N LEU A 497 -6.53 1.27 34.30
CA LEU A 497 -6.64 2.72 34.29
C LEU A 497 -6.95 3.26 32.89
N ASN A 498 -6.29 2.71 31.85
CA ASN A 498 -6.56 3.14 30.48
C ASN A 498 -8.01 2.85 30.07
N LYS A 499 -8.56 1.68 30.46
CA LYS A 499 -9.96 1.35 30.21
C LYS A 499 -10.93 2.33 30.90
N LEU A 500 -10.66 2.67 32.16
CA LEU A 500 -11.51 3.59 32.91
C LEU A 500 -11.47 5.01 32.36
N VAL A 501 -10.29 5.46 31.90
CA VAL A 501 -10.14 6.75 31.22
C VAL A 501 -10.88 6.76 29.88
N GLU A 502 -10.80 5.66 29.10
CA GLU A 502 -11.56 5.47 27.86
C GLU A 502 -13.07 5.59 28.10
N ASP A 503 -13.57 4.96 29.17
CA ASP A 503 -14.98 4.96 29.57
C ASP A 503 -15.41 6.26 30.28
N LYS A 504 -14.53 7.27 30.39
CA LYS A 504 -14.74 8.56 31.09
C LYS A 504 -15.02 8.43 32.60
N ARG A 505 -14.64 7.30 33.20
CA ARG A 505 -14.79 7.00 34.63
C ARG A 505 -13.56 7.49 35.41
N TYR A 506 -13.31 8.79 35.36
CA TYR A 506 -12.09 9.37 35.91
C TYR A 506 -11.97 9.22 37.44
N GLU A 507 -13.08 9.28 38.16
CA GLU A 507 -13.08 9.13 39.63
C GLU A 507 -12.75 7.70 40.06
N ASP A 508 -13.21 6.72 39.30
CA ASP A 508 -12.90 5.31 39.55
C ASP A 508 -11.43 5.00 39.24
N ALA A 509 -10.88 5.62 38.19
CA ALA A 509 -9.46 5.53 37.86
C ALA A 509 -8.57 6.07 39.00
N THR A 510 -8.92 7.22 39.58
CA THR A 510 -8.14 7.79 40.69
C THR A 510 -8.25 6.95 41.96
N LYS A 511 -9.45 6.44 42.28
CA LYS A 511 -9.66 5.51 43.40
C LYS A 511 -8.82 4.24 43.27
N ILE A 512 -8.78 3.62 42.09
CA ILE A 512 -7.97 2.42 41.84
C ILE A 512 -6.48 2.71 41.98
N PHE A 513 -6.03 3.84 41.47
CA PHE A 513 -4.63 4.22 41.59
C PHE A 513 -4.22 4.46 43.06
N GLU A 514 -5.05 5.19 43.83
CA GLU A 514 -4.86 5.40 45.28
C GLU A 514 -4.80 4.06 46.03
N TYR A 515 -5.69 3.14 45.68
CA TYR A 515 -5.72 1.80 46.27
C TYR A 515 -4.46 0.98 45.94
N GLY A 516 -4.03 1.00 44.68
CA GLY A 516 -2.78 0.37 44.25
C GLY A 516 -1.55 0.96 44.94
N MET A 517 -1.54 2.28 45.16
CA MET A 517 -0.48 2.97 45.88
C MET A 517 -0.37 2.54 47.34
N GLN A 518 -1.49 2.36 48.04
CA GLN A 518 -1.50 1.86 49.42
C GLN A 518 -0.96 0.43 49.52
N ARG A 519 -1.25 -0.40 48.51
CA ARG A 519 -0.77 -1.80 48.45
C ARG A 519 0.69 -1.92 48.02
N GLY A 520 1.21 -0.94 47.27
CA GLY A 520 2.52 -0.98 46.63
C GLY A 520 2.48 -1.67 45.26
N PHE A 521 3.28 -1.17 44.32
CA PHE A 521 3.36 -1.72 42.95
C PHE A 521 4.63 -2.55 42.77
N SER A 522 4.54 -3.66 42.03
CA SER A 522 5.70 -4.33 41.45
C SER A 522 5.97 -3.78 40.06
N THR A 523 7.15 -3.21 39.89
CA THR A 523 7.62 -2.69 38.60
C THR A 523 8.85 -3.49 38.16
N ALA A 524 8.94 -3.80 36.87
CA ALA A 524 10.11 -4.47 36.30
C ALA A 524 11.42 -3.66 36.48
N SER A 525 11.31 -2.35 36.64
CA SER A 525 12.43 -1.43 36.87
C SER A 525 12.80 -1.25 38.34
N GLY A 526 12.09 -1.90 39.28
CA GLY A 526 12.31 -1.75 40.72
C GLY A 526 11.93 -0.38 41.29
N ARG A 527 11.27 0.47 40.49
CA ARG A 527 10.76 1.78 40.93
C ARG A 527 9.55 1.63 41.83
N VAL A 528 9.47 2.46 42.87
CA VAL A 528 8.33 2.50 43.81
C VAL A 528 7.03 2.86 43.09
N PHE A 529 7.10 3.79 42.13
CA PHE A 529 5.95 4.23 41.36
C PHE A 529 6.08 3.90 39.87
N PRO A 530 5.06 3.26 39.27
CA PRO A 530 4.98 3.06 37.82
C PRO A 530 4.71 4.39 37.12
N THR A 531 5.71 4.90 36.38
CA THR A 531 5.65 6.20 35.69
C THR A 531 4.42 6.34 34.79
N ASP A 532 4.08 5.31 34.01
CA ASP A 532 2.96 5.39 33.05
C ASP A 532 1.58 5.39 33.72
N ALA A 533 1.42 4.63 34.80
CA ALA A 533 0.17 4.61 35.56
C ALA A 533 -0.02 5.93 36.35
N VAL A 534 1.08 6.52 36.85
CA VAL A 534 1.07 7.89 37.40
C VAL A 534 0.61 8.89 36.33
N THR A 535 1.13 8.79 35.09
CA THR A 535 0.71 9.66 34.00
C THR A 535 -0.79 9.53 33.69
N LEU A 536 -1.36 8.32 33.65
CA LEU A 536 -2.80 8.12 33.44
C LEU A 536 -3.66 8.61 34.61
N ALA A 537 -3.22 8.40 35.85
CA ALA A 537 -3.94 8.92 37.02
C ALA A 537 -3.98 10.46 36.99
N ILE A 538 -2.88 11.09 36.61
CA ILE A 538 -2.80 12.54 36.42
C ILE A 538 -3.62 13.01 35.22
N GLU A 539 -3.67 12.24 34.12
CA GLU A 539 -4.56 12.53 33.00
C GLU A 539 -6.03 12.53 33.44
N ALA A 540 -6.44 11.53 34.24
CA ALA A 540 -7.80 11.45 34.78
C ALA A 540 -8.12 12.68 35.64
N LEU A 541 -7.20 13.11 36.51
CA LEU A 541 -7.34 14.33 37.31
C LEU A 541 -7.39 15.60 36.43
N TYR A 542 -6.52 15.69 35.43
CA TYR A 542 -6.48 16.80 34.47
C TYR A 542 -7.79 16.96 33.69
N ARG A 543 -8.40 15.83 33.27
CA ARG A 543 -9.70 15.81 32.57
C ARG A 543 -10.88 16.14 33.48
N GLN A 544 -10.79 15.89 34.80
CA GLN A 544 -11.82 16.30 35.76
C GLN A 544 -11.85 17.83 35.96
N ASN A 545 -10.69 18.49 35.97
CA ASN A 545 -10.56 19.95 36.07
C ASN A 545 -11.36 20.59 37.22
N THR A 546 -11.30 19.98 38.41
CA THR A 546 -11.93 20.48 39.64
C THR A 546 -10.87 20.90 40.67
N LYS A 547 -11.24 21.80 41.61
CA LYS A 547 -10.34 22.18 42.71
C LYS A 547 -9.86 20.96 43.53
N GLN A 548 -10.74 19.98 43.75
CA GLN A 548 -10.39 18.74 44.43
C GLN A 548 -9.37 17.91 43.62
N SER A 549 -9.51 17.86 42.29
CA SER A 549 -8.53 17.17 41.44
C SER A 549 -7.16 17.82 41.44
N LEU A 550 -7.08 19.15 41.61
CA LEU A 550 -5.81 19.86 41.78
C LEU A 550 -5.13 19.48 43.09
N GLU A 551 -5.84 19.50 44.22
CA GLU A 551 -5.28 19.10 45.52
C GLU A 551 -4.80 17.65 45.52
N LYS A 552 -5.57 16.74 44.91
CA LYS A 552 -5.14 15.35 44.70
C LYS A 552 -3.88 15.24 43.82
N ALA A 553 -3.79 16.04 42.76
CA ALA A 553 -2.63 16.05 41.88
C ALA A 553 -1.37 16.59 42.60
N LYS A 554 -1.52 17.62 43.44
CA LYS A 554 -0.46 18.16 44.31
C LYS A 554 0.06 17.10 45.27
N ASP A 555 -0.84 16.45 46.00
CA ASP A 555 -0.49 15.38 46.94
C ASP A 555 0.24 14.24 46.23
N LEU A 556 -0.29 13.76 45.10
CA LEU A 556 0.30 12.67 44.32
C LEU A 556 1.71 13.01 43.82
N ILE A 557 1.92 14.19 43.23
CA ILE A 557 3.25 14.57 42.75
C ILE A 557 4.23 14.81 43.89
N SER A 558 3.79 15.43 44.99
CA SER A 558 4.66 15.63 46.16
C SER A 558 5.20 14.29 46.70
N LYS A 559 4.35 13.25 46.74
CA LYS A 559 4.73 11.88 47.13
C LYS A 559 5.72 11.25 46.15
N VAL A 560 5.57 11.52 44.86
CA VAL A 560 6.50 11.06 43.82
C VAL A 560 7.86 11.74 43.96
N ILE A 561 7.89 13.06 44.20
CA ILE A 561 9.13 13.85 44.39
C ILE A 561 9.87 13.41 45.65
N GLN A 562 9.17 13.25 46.78
CA GLN A 562 9.78 12.85 48.06
C GLN A 562 10.46 11.48 48.01
N ARG A 563 10.04 10.61 47.09
CA ARG A 563 10.60 9.26 46.89
C ARG A 563 11.66 9.21 45.79
N ASP A 564 12.17 10.38 45.37
CA ASP A 564 13.23 10.58 44.36
C ASP A 564 12.96 9.89 43.02
N ALA A 565 11.67 9.84 42.63
CA ALA A 565 11.25 9.28 41.36
C ALA A 565 11.22 10.37 40.26
N ASP A 566 11.86 10.07 39.13
CA ASP A 566 11.85 10.94 37.96
C ASP A 566 10.42 11.21 37.46
N ILE A 567 10.03 12.49 37.42
CA ILE A 567 8.75 12.91 36.86
C ILE A 567 8.84 12.94 35.33
N ASN A 568 7.91 12.26 34.67
CA ASN A 568 7.75 12.35 33.23
C ASN A 568 7.39 13.81 32.86
N PRO A 569 8.15 14.47 31.94
CA PRO A 569 7.86 15.83 31.49
C PRO A 569 6.40 16.06 31.11
N ARG A 570 5.75 15.09 30.47
CA ARG A 570 4.35 15.18 30.07
C ARG A 570 3.40 15.23 31.28
N THR A 571 3.69 14.46 32.33
CA THR A 571 2.93 14.48 33.59
C THR A 571 3.07 15.82 34.31
N ALA A 572 4.30 16.34 34.39
CA ALA A 572 4.54 17.66 34.96
C ALA A 572 3.82 18.77 34.17
N SER A 573 3.86 18.70 32.84
CA SER A 573 3.14 19.62 31.94
C SER A 573 1.63 19.62 32.19
N MET A 574 0.99 18.46 32.32
CA MET A 574 -0.45 18.35 32.60
C MET A 574 -0.81 18.97 33.96
N VAL A 575 0.01 18.76 34.99
CA VAL A 575 -0.26 19.32 36.33
C VAL A 575 -0.01 20.81 36.38
N ALA A 576 1.06 21.29 35.75
CA ALA A 576 1.31 22.72 35.63
C ALA A 576 0.13 23.42 34.93
N LEU A 577 -0.39 22.85 33.85
CA LEU A 577 -1.59 23.38 33.18
C LEU A 577 -2.86 23.30 34.04
N LEU A 578 -3.04 22.23 34.81
CA LEU A 578 -4.16 22.11 35.76
C LEU A 578 -4.09 23.21 36.83
N ALA A 579 -2.90 23.48 37.36
CA ALA A 579 -2.67 24.55 38.33
C ALA A 579 -2.90 25.93 37.73
N LEU A 580 -2.42 26.18 36.50
CA LEU A 580 -2.66 27.43 35.77
C LEU A 580 -4.16 27.69 35.53
N ARG A 581 -4.95 26.66 35.19
CA ARG A 581 -6.43 26.79 35.04
C ARG A 581 -7.13 27.20 36.33
N HIS A 582 -6.54 26.90 37.48
CA HIS A 582 -7.02 27.28 38.80
C HIS A 582 -6.29 28.49 39.40
N ASN A 583 -5.54 29.24 38.58
CA ASN A 583 -4.77 30.44 38.94
C ASN A 583 -3.66 30.20 39.99
N ASP A 584 -3.08 29.01 40.05
CA ASP A 584 -1.94 28.68 40.92
C ASP A 584 -0.64 28.59 40.12
N SER A 585 -0.17 29.75 39.65
CA SER A 585 1.02 29.85 38.79
C SER A 585 2.32 29.54 39.54
N SER A 586 2.39 29.81 40.84
CA SER A 586 3.58 29.54 41.67
C SER A 586 3.85 28.04 41.75
N PHE A 587 2.83 27.24 42.06
CA PHE A 587 2.96 25.80 42.08
C PHE A 587 3.28 25.23 40.69
N ALA A 588 2.66 25.77 39.63
CA ALA A 588 2.97 25.36 38.26
C ALA A 588 4.47 25.54 37.93
N MET A 589 5.06 26.65 38.34
CA MET A 589 6.48 26.94 38.12
C MET A 589 7.41 26.04 38.95
N GLU A 590 7.03 25.72 40.19
CA GLU A 590 7.76 24.79 41.05
C GLU A 590 7.84 23.39 40.40
N ILE A 591 6.71 22.86 39.93
CA ILE A 591 6.65 21.54 39.29
C ILE A 591 7.49 21.52 38.00
N ILE A 592 7.41 22.56 37.18
CA ILE A 592 8.22 22.69 35.97
C ILE A 592 9.72 22.77 36.31
N GLY A 593 10.08 23.43 37.42
CA GLY A 593 11.46 23.47 37.94
C GLY A 593 12.00 22.12 38.43
N ALA A 594 11.12 21.22 38.90
CA ALA A 594 11.51 19.90 39.41
C ALA A 594 11.83 18.86 38.32
N VAL A 595 11.47 19.10 37.05
CA VAL A 595 11.64 18.12 35.96
C VAL A 595 13.09 18.03 35.46
N ARG A 596 13.60 16.82 35.26
CA ARG A 596 14.87 16.58 34.56
C ARG A 596 14.72 16.85 33.06
N GLY A 597 15.54 17.73 32.50
CA GLY A 597 15.50 18.09 31.08
C GLY A 597 14.81 19.44 30.80
N GLN A 598 15.31 20.50 31.43
CA GLN A 598 14.72 21.84 31.39
C GLN A 598 14.66 22.49 29.99
N ASN A 599 15.41 21.94 29.02
CA ASN A 599 15.47 22.43 27.65
C ASN A 599 14.39 21.82 26.74
N LEU A 600 13.53 20.94 27.25
CA LEU A 600 12.39 20.42 26.49
C LEU A 600 11.45 21.56 26.11
N THR A 601 11.13 21.64 24.84
CA THR A 601 10.27 22.66 24.21
C THR A 601 8.89 22.77 24.87
N THR A 602 8.27 21.65 25.24
CA THR A 602 6.99 21.64 25.96
C THR A 602 7.09 22.29 27.34
N ILE A 603 8.18 22.03 28.05
CA ILE A 603 8.48 22.62 29.36
C ILE A 603 8.73 24.12 29.21
N GLN A 604 9.49 24.54 28.20
CA GLN A 604 9.76 25.95 27.93
C GLN A 604 8.50 26.72 27.52
N ASN A 605 7.63 26.14 26.69
CA ASN A 605 6.33 26.75 26.35
C ASN A 605 5.46 26.96 27.61
N ILE A 606 5.38 25.96 28.50
CA ILE A 606 4.61 26.10 29.75
C ILE A 606 5.28 27.08 30.72
N ARG A 607 6.61 27.11 30.76
CA ARG A 607 7.38 28.09 31.54
C ARG A 607 7.06 29.52 31.09
N ALA A 608 6.98 29.77 29.78
CA ALA A 608 6.59 31.07 29.25
C ALA A 608 5.16 31.46 29.70
N ILE A 609 4.21 30.51 29.71
CA ILE A 609 2.86 30.74 30.24
C ILE A 609 2.91 31.08 31.74
N CYS A 610 3.72 30.37 32.54
CA CYS A 610 3.87 30.63 33.97
C CYS A 610 4.41 32.04 34.22
N TYR A 611 5.45 32.47 33.48
CA TYR A 611 5.99 33.82 33.58
C TYR A 611 4.97 34.88 33.19
N ALA A 612 4.18 34.66 32.13
CA ALA A 612 3.12 35.57 31.72
C ALA A 612 2.04 35.71 32.81
N GLU A 613 1.54 34.62 33.38
CA GLU A 613 0.52 34.68 34.45
C GLU A 613 1.06 35.27 35.76
N MET A 614 2.37 35.19 36.02
CA MET A 614 3.03 35.87 37.13
C MET A 614 3.27 37.37 36.89
N GLY A 615 2.90 37.91 35.72
CA GLY A 615 3.16 39.30 35.34
C GLY A 615 4.60 39.59 34.90
N ARG A 616 5.43 38.55 34.71
CA ARG A 616 6.83 38.64 34.25
C ARG A 616 6.91 38.48 32.74
N ALA A 617 6.24 39.38 32.01
CA ALA A 617 6.09 39.28 30.56
C ALA A 617 7.43 39.33 29.79
N GLU A 618 8.42 40.08 30.26
CA GLU A 618 9.74 40.17 29.62
C GLU A 618 10.46 38.81 29.61
N GLU A 619 10.39 38.07 30.70
CA GLU A 619 10.98 36.74 30.79
C GLU A 619 10.25 35.72 29.91
N ALA A 620 8.92 35.83 29.82
CA ALA A 620 8.14 35.01 28.90
C ALA A 620 8.55 35.24 27.44
N ILE A 621 8.75 36.50 27.03
CA ILE A 621 9.23 36.88 25.69
C ILE A 621 10.61 36.28 25.41
N ASN A 622 11.54 36.38 26.36
CA ASN A 622 12.89 35.82 26.20
C ASN A 622 12.88 34.30 26.01
N VAL A 623 12.03 33.58 26.75
CA VAL A 623 11.86 32.13 26.57
C VAL A 623 11.31 31.79 25.18
N VAL A 624 10.30 32.53 24.70
CA VAL A 624 9.72 32.32 23.36
C VAL A 624 10.73 32.66 22.26
N HIS A 625 11.53 33.71 22.43
CA HIS A 625 12.60 34.07 21.50
C HIS A 625 13.63 32.93 21.37
N ILE A 626 14.11 32.39 22.50
CA ILE A 626 15.05 31.26 22.52
C ILE A 626 14.45 30.03 21.81
N LEU A 627 13.14 29.79 21.95
CA LEU A 627 12.45 28.69 21.25
C LEU A 627 12.34 28.94 19.75
N ALA A 628 12.01 30.17 19.33
CA ALA A 628 11.82 30.54 17.94
C ALA A 628 13.13 30.53 17.13
N ASP A 629 14.26 30.80 17.78
CA ASP A 629 15.59 30.81 17.16
C ASP A 629 16.13 29.41 16.82
N GLN A 630 15.61 28.35 17.44
CA GLN A 630 16.08 26.99 17.15
C GLN A 630 15.72 26.58 15.70
N PRO A 631 16.57 25.80 15.00
CA PRO A 631 16.28 25.39 13.62
C PRO A 631 15.00 24.54 13.54
N PRO A 632 14.17 24.73 12.50
CA PRO A 632 12.95 23.95 12.35
C PRO A 632 13.33 22.51 12.00
N ILE A 633 12.75 21.55 12.72
CA ILE A 633 12.75 20.13 12.36
C ILE A 633 11.29 19.79 12.04
N ASP A 634 11.03 18.82 11.15
CA ASP A 634 9.71 18.35 10.71
C ASP A 634 8.75 17.89 11.84
N ASP A 635 9.16 17.98 13.10
CA ASP A 635 8.38 17.56 14.27
C ASP A 635 7.76 18.79 14.97
N ASP A 636 6.43 18.85 15.05
CA ASP A 636 5.67 19.90 15.77
C ASP A 636 6.12 20.06 17.22
N ARG A 637 6.78 19.03 17.77
CA ARG A 637 7.36 19.02 19.12
C ARG A 637 8.34 20.14 19.41
N ARG A 638 8.85 20.90 18.43
CA ARG A 638 9.79 22.01 18.65
C ARG A 638 9.25 23.39 18.30
N ARG A 639 7.94 23.54 18.12
CA ARG A 639 7.30 24.81 17.77
C ARG A 639 6.77 25.55 19.00
N VAL A 640 6.46 26.83 18.81
CA VAL A 640 5.77 27.66 19.81
C VAL A 640 4.27 27.42 19.69
N PHE A 641 3.58 27.17 20.79
CA PHE A 641 2.12 26.96 20.75
C PHE A 641 1.35 28.29 20.76
N PRO A 642 0.25 28.43 19.98
CA PRO A 642 -0.53 29.66 19.91
C PRO A 642 -1.01 30.18 21.28
N ILE A 643 -1.42 29.28 22.17
CA ILE A 643 -1.87 29.60 23.54
C ILE A 643 -0.82 30.39 24.34
N VAL A 644 0.47 30.18 24.09
CA VAL A 644 1.55 30.90 24.79
C VAL A 644 1.51 32.39 24.45
N LEU A 645 1.31 32.71 23.17
CA LEU A 645 1.21 34.10 22.72
C LEU A 645 -0.04 34.79 23.26
N GLU A 646 -1.16 34.06 23.37
CA GLU A 646 -2.40 34.59 23.96
C GLU A 646 -2.23 34.97 25.43
N HIS A 647 -1.60 34.10 26.24
CA HIS A 647 -1.34 34.40 27.66
C HIS A 647 -0.36 35.56 27.84
N ILE A 648 0.69 35.67 27.00
CA ILE A 648 1.61 36.82 27.03
C ILE A 648 0.87 38.11 26.66
N LYS A 649 0.05 38.10 25.60
CA LYS A 649 -0.76 39.26 25.20
C LYS A 649 -1.68 39.71 26.33
N LYS A 650 -2.39 38.79 26.98
CA LYS A 650 -3.27 39.06 28.12
C LYS A 650 -2.51 39.64 29.32
N SER A 651 -1.29 39.17 29.58
CA SER A 651 -0.42 39.77 30.60
C SER A 651 0.00 41.19 30.22
N LEU A 652 0.26 41.45 28.95
CA LEU A 652 0.73 42.75 28.47
C LEU A 652 -0.38 43.81 28.46
N GLU A 653 -1.64 43.44 28.27
CA GLU A 653 -2.81 44.33 28.42
C GLU A 653 -2.89 44.96 29.82
N LYS A 654 -2.41 44.25 30.85
CA LYS A 654 -2.34 44.73 32.24
C LYS A 654 -1.09 45.56 32.53
N SER A 655 -0.10 45.56 31.63
CA SER A 655 1.18 46.24 31.81
C SER A 655 1.20 47.61 31.14
N THR A 656 1.86 48.58 31.78
CA THR A 656 2.00 49.97 31.31
C THR A 656 3.21 50.20 30.41
N ASN A 657 4.10 49.21 30.26
CA ASN A 657 5.39 49.37 29.56
C ASN A 657 5.21 49.17 28.04
N GLU A 658 5.28 50.25 27.27
CA GLU A 658 5.14 50.23 25.80
C GLU A 658 6.27 49.47 25.09
N ASP A 659 7.51 49.58 25.59
CA ASP A 659 8.67 48.90 24.98
C ASP A 659 8.52 47.37 24.94
N VAL A 660 7.94 46.80 25.99
CA VAL A 660 7.73 45.34 26.08
C VAL A 660 6.61 44.90 25.13
N LYS A 661 5.61 45.75 24.91
CA LYS A 661 4.54 45.50 23.92
C LYS A 661 5.10 45.48 22.51
N ASN A 662 5.94 46.46 22.16
CA ASN A 662 6.58 46.53 20.84
C ASN A 662 7.45 45.29 20.58
N ARG A 663 8.28 44.88 21.55
CA ARG A 663 9.11 43.66 21.44
C ARG A 663 8.26 42.39 21.25
N PHE A 664 7.11 42.30 21.90
CA PHE A 664 6.20 41.17 21.71
C PHE A 664 5.55 41.18 20.32
N GLU A 665 5.15 42.33 19.81
CA GLU A 665 4.58 42.44 18.45
C GLU A 665 5.59 42.00 17.38
N ASP A 666 6.85 42.43 17.51
CA ASP A 666 7.93 42.02 16.60
C ASP A 666 8.18 40.51 16.68
N LEU A 667 8.24 39.94 17.88
CA LEU A 667 8.39 38.50 18.07
C LEU A 667 7.20 37.71 17.51
N SER A 668 5.98 38.19 17.71
CA SER A 668 4.76 37.56 17.19
C SER A 668 4.74 37.55 15.65
N LYS A 669 5.15 38.66 15.02
CA LYS A 669 5.34 38.73 13.55
C LYS A 669 6.39 37.74 13.09
N PHE A 670 7.55 37.69 13.76
CA PHE A 670 8.65 36.78 13.43
C PHE A 670 8.21 35.31 13.49
N VAL A 671 7.52 34.92 14.56
CA VAL A 671 7.04 33.55 14.78
C VAL A 671 6.00 33.14 13.73
N THR A 672 5.11 34.07 13.35
CA THR A 672 4.06 33.85 12.34
C THR A 672 4.62 33.76 10.92
N GLN A 673 5.50 34.70 10.53
CA GLN A 673 6.09 34.76 9.18
C GLN A 673 7.01 33.57 8.88
N ASN A 674 7.76 33.10 9.88
CA ASN A 674 8.72 32.02 9.72
C ASN A 674 8.16 30.62 10.00
N ASN A 675 6.83 30.47 10.02
CA ASN A 675 6.13 29.20 10.25
C ASN A 675 6.61 28.45 11.52
N ARG A 676 6.84 29.21 12.61
CA ARG A 676 7.33 28.68 13.90
C ARG A 676 6.21 28.32 14.87
N LEU A 677 4.96 28.53 14.48
CA LEU A 677 3.77 28.19 15.24
C LEU A 677 3.39 26.72 15.05
N SER A 678 3.01 26.06 16.13
CA SER A 678 2.37 24.75 16.07
C SER A 678 0.99 24.87 15.42
N ALA A 679 0.65 23.91 14.55
CA ALA A 679 -0.70 23.80 13.98
C ALA A 679 -1.71 23.23 14.99
N THR A 680 -1.23 22.54 16.03
CA THR A 680 -2.03 21.94 17.11
C THR A 680 -1.98 22.80 18.37
N ASP A 681 -3.04 22.77 19.17
CA ASP A 681 -3.05 23.41 20.49
C ASP A 681 -2.21 22.60 21.51
N LEU A 682 -1.63 23.28 22.51
CA LEU A 682 -0.79 22.67 23.54
C LEU A 682 -1.56 21.59 24.32
N THR A 683 -2.85 21.83 24.57
CA THR A 683 -3.68 20.89 25.32
C THR A 683 -3.94 19.60 24.55
N ASP A 684 -4.18 19.70 23.24
CA ASP A 684 -4.35 18.57 22.34
C ASP A 684 -3.04 17.80 22.15
N PHE A 685 -1.93 18.52 21.99
CA PHE A 685 -0.59 17.94 21.86
C PHE A 685 -0.19 17.07 23.07
N LEU A 686 -0.51 17.51 24.30
CA LEU A 686 -0.22 16.73 25.51
C LEU A 686 -1.05 15.44 25.60
N LEU A 687 -2.24 15.44 25.00
CA LEU A 687 -3.16 14.30 24.96
C LEU A 687 -2.96 13.41 23.72
N GLU A 688 -1.94 13.68 22.90
CA GLU A 688 -1.61 12.83 21.77
C GLU A 688 -1.23 11.41 22.20
N PRO A 689 -1.71 10.37 21.47
CA PRO A 689 -1.48 8.98 21.83
C PRO A 689 0.00 8.64 21.77
N ILE A 690 0.51 8.08 22.87
CA ILE A 690 1.85 7.52 22.98
C ILE A 690 1.86 6.18 22.25
N ASN A 691 2.33 6.20 21.01
CA ASN A 691 2.71 5.00 20.29
C ASN A 691 4.09 4.57 20.78
N ARG A 692 4.18 3.55 21.62
CA ARG A 692 5.48 2.93 21.91
C ARG A 692 6.02 2.37 20.60
N ARG A 693 7.16 2.89 20.11
CA ARG A 693 7.90 2.27 19.00
C ARG A 693 8.02 0.80 19.34
N GLN A 694 7.47 -0.06 18.49
CA GLN A 694 7.70 -1.48 18.59
C GLN A 694 9.22 -1.65 18.56
N ALA A 695 9.82 -2.06 19.68
CA ALA A 695 11.09 -2.76 19.57
C ALA A 695 10.79 -3.88 18.57
N ILE A 696 11.54 -3.93 17.47
CA ILE A 696 11.47 -5.04 16.54
C ILE A 696 11.66 -6.28 17.40
N VAL A 697 10.56 -6.95 17.74
CA VAL A 697 10.59 -8.20 18.48
C VAL A 697 11.08 -9.19 17.44
N ASN A 698 12.40 -9.30 17.30
CA ASN A 698 12.99 -10.53 16.82
C ASN A 698 12.31 -11.64 17.62
N ASN A 699 11.53 -12.47 16.92
CA ASN A 699 10.76 -13.58 17.44
C ASN A 699 11.51 -14.28 18.58
N ARG A 700 11.23 -13.89 19.82
CA ARG A 700 11.52 -14.67 21.03
C ARG A 700 10.21 -15.17 21.62
N PHE A 701 9.38 -15.71 20.75
CA PHE A 701 8.53 -16.85 21.05
C PHE A 701 8.99 -18.01 20.17
N ASN A 702 10.27 -18.40 20.32
CA ASN A 702 10.69 -19.71 19.86
C ASN A 702 9.98 -20.74 20.74
N VAL A 703 9.10 -21.49 20.09
CA VAL A 703 8.69 -22.82 20.50
C VAL A 703 9.98 -23.59 20.82
N GLN A 704 10.27 -23.78 22.11
CA GLN A 704 11.24 -24.80 22.51
C GLN A 704 10.63 -26.14 22.16
N GLN A 705 11.02 -26.70 21.02
CA GLN A 705 10.93 -28.14 20.81
C GLN A 705 11.83 -28.82 21.85
N PRO A 706 11.41 -29.94 22.47
CA PRO A 706 12.27 -30.67 23.38
C PRO A 706 13.42 -31.30 22.58
N SER A 707 14.62 -30.74 22.73
CA SER A 707 15.85 -31.36 22.25
C SER A 707 16.08 -32.63 23.06
N SER A 708 16.08 -33.76 22.35
CA SER A 708 16.61 -35.04 22.79
C SER A 708 17.96 -34.89 23.48
N GLY A 709 18.13 -35.64 24.57
CA GLY A 709 19.20 -35.48 25.53
C GLY A 709 20.62 -35.66 24.98
N ASN A 710 21.55 -35.00 25.64
CA ASN A 710 22.83 -35.60 25.97
C ASN A 710 23.36 -35.00 27.28
N PHE A 711 23.77 -35.92 28.16
CA PHE A 711 24.41 -35.67 29.43
C PHE A 711 25.73 -34.90 29.23
N GLN A 712 25.95 -33.84 30.04
CA GLN A 712 27.25 -33.59 30.66
C GLN A 712 27.12 -32.67 31.89
N ARG A 713 27.94 -32.98 32.89
CA ARG A 713 27.89 -32.57 34.31
C ARG A 713 28.37 -31.12 34.56
N PRO A 714 28.12 -30.56 35.76
CA PRO A 714 28.31 -29.13 36.06
C PRO A 714 29.69 -28.80 36.64
N GLY A 715 30.21 -27.62 36.27
CA GLY A 715 31.37 -26.93 36.85
C GLY A 715 31.67 -25.70 36.00
N THR A 716 32.03 -24.51 36.49
CA THR A 716 32.47 -24.01 37.79
C THR A 716 32.35 -22.47 37.74
N ASN A 717 32.04 -21.84 38.86
CA ASN A 717 32.09 -20.38 39.06
C ASN A 717 33.53 -19.82 38.94
N TYR A 718 33.70 -18.62 38.37
CA TYR A 718 34.64 -17.54 38.74
C TYR A 718 34.23 -16.28 37.96
N ARG A 719 33.57 -15.27 38.56
CA ARG A 719 34.09 -14.08 39.26
C ARG A 719 35.14 -13.23 38.52
N ASP A 720 34.71 -11.98 38.29
CA ASP A 720 35.41 -10.70 38.52
C ASP A 720 36.07 -9.90 37.38
N ALA A 721 35.78 -8.59 37.52
CA ALA A 721 36.58 -7.40 37.23
C ALA A 721 36.70 -6.92 35.77
N GLY A 722 36.25 -5.67 35.58
CA GLY A 722 36.32 -4.96 34.31
C GLY A 722 37.67 -4.30 34.04
N PHE A 723 37.78 -3.68 32.87
CA PHE A 723 38.78 -2.65 32.60
C PHE A 723 38.28 -1.68 31.52
N ARG A 724 38.45 -0.39 31.80
CA ARG A 724 38.37 0.73 30.85
C ARG A 724 39.59 0.72 29.91
N GLY A 725 39.37 1.21 28.69
CA GLY A 725 40.37 1.66 27.71
C GLY A 725 39.76 1.55 26.32
N GLY A 726 39.50 2.59 25.51
CA GLY A 726 40.22 3.84 25.35
C GLY A 726 41.26 3.68 24.24
N TYR A 727 40.89 3.79 22.96
CA TYR A 727 41.85 4.05 21.88
C TYR A 727 41.28 4.90 20.75
N ASN A 728 42.20 5.69 20.19
CA ASN A 728 42.08 6.95 19.47
C ASN A 728 41.84 6.84 17.96
N LYS A 729 41.38 7.98 17.43
CA LYS A 729 41.53 8.48 16.05
C LYS A 729 42.98 8.52 15.58
N GLN A 730 43.21 8.22 14.30
CA GLN A 730 44.19 8.84 13.37
C GLN A 730 43.67 8.56 11.94
N SER A 731 43.16 9.57 11.23
CA SER A 731 43.85 10.44 10.27
C SER A 731 44.45 9.72 9.05
N ASN A 732 43.87 9.96 7.88
CA ASN A 732 44.67 10.16 6.68
C ASN A 732 43.95 11.13 5.73
N ASN A 733 44.67 12.19 5.39
CA ASN A 733 44.26 13.29 4.53
C ASN A 733 45.10 13.24 3.25
N GLY A 734 44.49 13.60 2.12
CA GLY A 734 45.18 14.26 1.01
C GLY A 734 45.38 13.44 -0.27
N ARG A 735 44.65 13.82 -1.33
CA ARG A 735 45.18 14.77 -2.34
C ARG A 735 44.08 15.18 -3.34
N GLN A 736 43.85 16.49 -3.42
CA GLN A 736 43.19 17.18 -4.54
C GLN A 736 44.17 17.33 -5.71
N ALA A 737 43.64 17.35 -6.94
CA ALA A 737 44.20 18.17 -8.02
C ALA A 737 43.06 18.63 -8.95
N ASN A 738 43.01 19.95 -9.13
CA ASN A 738 42.12 20.74 -9.96
C ASN A 738 42.47 20.66 -11.46
N SER A 739 41.44 20.77 -12.31
CA SER A 739 41.38 21.62 -13.53
C SER A 739 39.99 21.41 -14.16
N GLY A 740 39.11 22.37 -14.46
CA GLY A 740 39.27 23.81 -14.66
C GLY A 740 38.96 24.15 -16.13
N ASN A 741 37.76 24.70 -16.40
CA ASN A 741 37.36 25.51 -17.58
C ASN A 741 37.24 24.77 -18.94
N ARG A 742 36.35 25.12 -19.90
CA ARG A 742 35.62 26.36 -20.21
C ARG A 742 34.53 26.08 -21.30
N TYR A 743 33.47 26.88 -21.26
CA TYR A 743 32.52 27.33 -22.30
C TYR A 743 32.81 27.08 -23.80
N ILE A 744 31.73 26.84 -24.58
CA ILE A 744 31.20 27.59 -25.77
C ILE A 744 30.04 26.75 -26.38
N ARG A 745 28.76 27.18 -26.33
CA ARG A 745 28.00 28.07 -27.24
C ARG A 745 27.53 27.40 -28.58
N ASN A 746 26.21 27.25 -28.66
CA ASN A 746 25.27 27.49 -29.78
C ASN A 746 25.49 26.97 -31.22
N ASN A 747 24.34 26.58 -31.78
CA ASN A 747 23.87 26.55 -33.18
C ASN A 747 24.28 25.36 -34.05
N SER A 748 23.32 24.46 -34.32
CA SER A 748 22.49 24.50 -35.55
C SER A 748 21.22 23.69 -35.32
#